data_AF-A0A831V0J5-F1
#
_entry.id   AF-A0A831V0J5-F1
#
_cell.length_a   1.000
_cell.length_b   1.000
_cell.length_c   1.000
_cell.angle_alpha   90.00
_cell.angle_beta   90.00
_cell.angle_gamma   90.00
#
_symmetry.space_group_name_H-M   'P 1'
#
loop_
_entity.id
_entity.type
_entity.pdbx_description
1 polymer ?
#
loop_
_entity_poly.entity_id
_entity_poly.type
_entity_poly.pdbx_seq_one_letter_code
_entity_poly.pdbx_strand_id
1 'polypeptide(L)'
;MEMGSKDDKAVIRGTGSSCSARRGGAVRRPRLFFGRLIGLLVLVVHVLAGHVVVAGDDWINEAIAKPAEANQTWASEDRLVTVGVLTITSKQEALGRWNATADYLSQHVPGTRFEIRPLYLQEVDRALRQGELDFVHLQPLQFVQMRRQFQLRALATRVVDATDDGLTSFGSAIVRRRDRKTINELSDLRGAIVAGVAPNALGAWILGMEEIERAGLSVQDDILPLFVGLPMTNVLGAVDAGRADAGVVRADVLERAIASGMVDPDAFTVLNPVRDANYPYRLSTRLVPEWPFAAARQTDPDIVEQVAAALLALPRESAPLTSAGLVGWSEPVSYDGLEPLADRWLKPPQSFGDWLHDHWWTVLVGVSLLLAVLLGQQWHARRQLAERERVRRAALHAMHDAVVTLDAEGRIHFMNSAAHRLLTPDMPPERALGRPFLDAFALLLRDDRDDFSLGGLYESLASEGVARDSVVLAHGQPRRILDLHAVRMDNLARGPIGEVLVSMTDVTELEEANRELRFQASHDQMTGLLNRRRFIEVIDQHRRGESGRGGDGGILLWVDLDHFRLVNEGSSHQVGDALIRRIASYFSVLLPARTPIGRLGDDEFGIFLSAASVADRHSWPNRLLVAIREFRLEEAGLSLQVTASIGSRVLPADGSLDGTTALEEAESACTLAKDLGGNRLVGYHEDDNERRLRQADYARLSRLKQALQDNRFSLFAQEIHSVSSESSGPWLEVLLRLESSEGGFESPGPMIELAERFNYMPRVDRWVIRNALETLNGYRDTGRNPPACLAINLSAQSLKDAELARYVRQELERNHVHPGWICFEITETAAIANFDQALELVGALRDLGCQIALDDFGSGLLSFDFLRRLRPDIVKIDGRLVRDLSHDPVATVIVESIHSVARVMHAKTVGEWVETDEIGARLVRIGVDFAQGYLLHRPDELSRYLRERRVRSRAN
;
A
#
# COMPACT_ATOMS: atom_id res chain seq x y z
N MET A 1 -2.51 -13.72 63.73
CA MET A 1 -1.77 -12.62 64.39
C MET A 1 -2.13 -11.36 63.62
N GLU A 2 -3.13 -10.60 64.07
CA GLU A 2 -3.01 -9.58 65.15
C GLU A 2 -1.93 -8.55 64.78
N MET A 3 -2.19 -7.25 64.67
CA MET A 3 -3.23 -6.34 65.15
C MET A 3 -3.27 -5.21 64.09
N GLY A 4 -4.41 -4.63 63.69
CA GLY A 4 -5.32 -3.91 64.57
C GLY A 4 -4.68 -2.57 65.02
N SER A 5 -5.30 -1.41 64.96
CA SER A 5 -6.69 -1.03 64.74
C SER A 5 -6.80 0.47 65.04
N LYS A 6 -7.91 1.09 64.59
CA LYS A 6 -8.69 2.09 65.35
C LYS A 6 -8.16 3.53 65.35
N ASP A 7 -8.99 4.56 65.29
CA ASP A 7 -10.46 4.71 65.35
C ASP A 7 -10.73 6.20 64.97
N ASP A 8 -11.90 6.69 64.55
CA ASP A 8 -13.13 6.60 65.31
C ASP A 8 -14.38 7.05 64.50
N LYS A 9 -15.44 6.24 64.68
CA LYS A 9 -16.89 6.53 64.87
C LYS A 9 -17.63 7.49 63.90
N ALA A 10 -18.74 7.13 63.24
CA ALA A 10 -19.96 6.38 63.60
C ALA A 10 -20.95 7.08 64.57
N VAL A 11 -22.09 7.52 63.98
CA VAL A 11 -23.51 7.34 64.45
C VAL A 11 -23.91 8.04 65.78
N ILE A 12 -25.01 8.79 65.94
CA ILE A 12 -26.37 8.32 66.32
C ILE A 12 -27.36 9.50 66.55
N ARG A 13 -28.54 9.38 65.88
CA ARG A 13 -29.97 9.67 66.22
C ARG A 13 -30.44 10.93 66.98
N GLY A 14 -31.59 11.43 66.49
CA GLY A 14 -32.71 11.99 67.26
C GLY A 14 -33.85 12.43 66.32
N THR A 15 -34.90 11.63 66.10
CA THR A 15 -36.23 11.65 66.76
C THR A 15 -37.07 12.91 66.54
N GLY A 16 -38.28 12.78 65.98
CA GLY A 16 -39.30 13.83 66.05
C GLY A 16 -40.37 13.80 64.94
N SER A 17 -41.40 13.00 65.15
CA SER A 17 -42.67 12.98 64.42
C SER A 17 -43.54 14.22 64.70
N SER A 18 -44.31 14.71 63.72
CA SER A 18 -45.78 14.88 63.87
C SER A 18 -46.47 15.39 62.60
N CYS A 19 -47.60 14.74 62.30
CA CYS A 19 -48.90 15.25 61.79
C CYS A 19 -48.92 16.05 60.47
N SER A 20 -49.82 15.80 59.51
CA SER A 20 -51.14 15.17 59.47
C SER A 20 -51.50 15.00 57.97
N ALA A 21 -52.06 13.90 57.47
CA ALA A 21 -53.48 13.48 57.48
C ALA A 21 -54.03 13.30 56.05
N ARG A 22 -54.49 12.06 55.83
CA ARG A 22 -55.76 11.66 55.18
C ARG A 22 -55.85 11.43 53.66
N ARG A 23 -56.37 10.20 53.43
CA ARG A 23 -57.25 9.66 52.38
C ARG A 23 -56.58 8.99 51.18
N GLY A 24 -56.71 7.66 51.18
CA GLY A 24 -56.59 6.82 50.00
C GLY A 24 -57.76 6.98 49.03
N GLY A 25 -57.52 6.57 47.79
CA GLY A 25 -58.49 6.55 46.71
C GLY A 25 -57.82 6.18 45.38
N ALA A 26 -57.93 4.90 45.04
CA ALA A 26 -58.09 4.33 43.71
C ALA A 26 -57.29 4.89 42.49
N VAL A 27 -56.54 3.97 41.88
CA VAL A 27 -56.48 3.70 40.43
C VAL A 27 -56.11 4.88 39.51
N ARG A 28 -54.88 4.84 38.98
CA ARG A 28 -54.63 4.91 37.52
C ARG A 28 -53.20 4.53 37.17
N ARG A 29 -53.08 3.49 36.32
CA ARG A 29 -51.87 3.10 35.59
C ARG A 29 -51.28 4.31 34.83
N PRO A 30 -49.96 4.53 34.80
CA PRO A 30 -49.34 5.24 33.69
C PRO A 30 -49.00 4.24 32.59
N ARG A 31 -50.05 3.70 31.94
CA ARG A 31 -49.96 3.32 30.53
C ARG A 31 -49.75 4.63 29.77
N LEU A 32 -48.51 5.11 29.61
CA LEU A 32 -48.26 6.27 28.73
C LEU A 32 -46.82 6.42 28.23
N PHE A 33 -45.84 5.65 28.70
CA PHE A 33 -44.49 5.70 28.13
C PHE A 33 -44.24 4.66 27.02
N PHE A 34 -44.83 3.46 27.12
CA PHE A 34 -44.73 2.46 26.04
C PHE A 34 -45.67 2.78 24.85
N GLY A 35 -46.83 3.39 25.11
CA GLY A 35 -47.75 3.82 24.05
C GLY A 35 -47.26 5.04 23.26
N ARG A 36 -46.43 5.90 23.85
CA ARG A 36 -45.82 7.05 23.16
C ARG A 36 -44.60 6.66 22.34
N LEU A 37 -43.83 5.64 22.75
CA LEU A 37 -42.73 5.10 21.94
C LEU A 37 -43.26 4.31 20.74
N ILE A 38 -44.30 3.49 20.92
CA ILE A 38 -44.99 2.79 19.82
C ILE A 38 -45.74 3.81 18.95
N GLY A 39 -46.36 4.84 19.52
CA GLY A 39 -46.98 5.92 18.77
C GLY A 39 -45.99 6.72 17.92
N LEU A 40 -44.78 6.96 18.41
CA LEU A 40 -43.71 7.62 17.65
C LEU A 40 -43.11 6.69 16.59
N LEU A 41 -43.00 5.39 16.86
CA LEU A 41 -42.57 4.39 15.86
C LEU A 41 -43.61 4.20 14.76
N VAL A 42 -44.90 4.18 15.09
CA VAL A 42 -46.00 4.12 14.13
C VAL A 42 -46.10 5.43 13.34
N LEU A 43 -45.78 6.58 13.93
CA LEU A 43 -45.72 7.87 13.22
C LEU A 43 -44.50 7.96 12.30
N VAL A 44 -43.33 7.45 12.69
CA VAL A 44 -42.14 7.40 11.82
C VAL A 44 -42.31 6.39 10.69
N VAL A 45 -42.96 5.25 10.95
CA VAL A 45 -43.35 4.30 9.91
C VAL A 45 -44.46 4.87 9.02
N HIS A 46 -45.41 5.67 9.54
CA HIS A 46 -46.40 6.37 8.70
C HIS A 46 -45.82 7.58 7.94
N VAL A 47 -44.78 8.24 8.45
CA VAL A 47 -44.14 9.36 7.76
C VAL A 47 -43.17 8.86 6.68
N LEU A 48 -42.54 7.69 6.89
CA LEU A 48 -41.75 6.99 5.86
C LEU A 48 -42.63 6.21 4.87
N ALA A 49 -43.81 5.72 5.27
CA ALA A 49 -44.80 5.13 4.35
C ALA A 49 -45.66 6.19 3.64
N GLY A 50 -45.77 7.40 4.20
CA GLY A 50 -46.57 8.50 3.67
C GLY A 50 -45.92 9.33 2.56
N HIS A 51 -44.69 8.99 2.15
CA HIS A 51 -44.02 9.57 0.97
C HIS A 51 -43.91 8.60 -0.22
N VAL A 52 -44.65 7.50 -0.20
CA VAL A 52 -44.88 6.66 -1.39
C VAL A 52 -46.37 6.62 -1.66
N VAL A 53 -46.92 7.79 -1.99
CA VAL A 53 -48.18 7.88 -2.72
C VAL A 53 -47.83 7.68 -4.19
N VAL A 54 -48.23 6.52 -4.71
CA VAL A 54 -48.71 6.24 -6.08
C VAL A 54 -48.60 7.45 -7.02
N ALA A 55 -47.45 7.58 -7.70
CA ALA A 55 -47.41 8.21 -9.02
C ALA A 55 -47.70 7.09 -10.00
N GLY A 56 -48.90 7.13 -10.57
CA GLY A 56 -49.34 6.20 -11.59
C GLY A 56 -48.44 6.25 -12.82
N ASP A 57 -48.48 5.13 -13.55
CA ASP A 57 -48.46 5.04 -15.00
C ASP A 57 -48.34 6.39 -15.69
N ASP A 58 -47.11 6.80 -15.98
CA ASP A 58 -46.77 7.55 -17.18
C ASP A 58 -45.28 7.94 -17.16
N TRP A 59 -44.57 7.52 -18.22
CA TRP A 59 -43.28 8.02 -18.70
C TRP A 59 -42.01 7.30 -18.22
N ILE A 60 -41.75 6.10 -18.75
CA ILE A 60 -40.57 5.78 -19.58
C ILE A 60 -40.98 4.69 -20.58
N ASN A 61 -41.46 5.10 -21.77
CA ASN A 61 -41.43 4.33 -23.01
C ASN A 61 -41.71 5.29 -24.18
N GLU A 62 -40.80 6.24 -24.37
CA GLU A 62 -40.69 7.02 -25.59
C GLU A 62 -39.40 6.62 -26.29
N ALA A 63 -39.46 5.47 -26.98
CA ALA A 63 -38.63 5.09 -28.13
C ALA A 63 -38.85 3.60 -28.43
N ILE A 64 -39.75 3.31 -29.36
CA ILE A 64 -39.63 2.37 -30.50
C ILE A 64 -41.03 2.34 -31.13
N ALA A 65 -41.32 3.36 -31.93
CA ALA A 65 -42.36 3.28 -32.94
C ALA A 65 -41.83 2.40 -34.07
N LYS A 66 -42.45 1.24 -34.32
CA LYS A 66 -42.32 0.55 -35.61
C LYS A 66 -43.33 1.19 -36.58
N PRO A 67 -42.95 1.50 -37.83
CA PRO A 67 -43.87 2.09 -38.78
C PRO A 67 -44.87 1.03 -39.27
N ALA A 68 -46.13 1.43 -39.33
CA ALA A 68 -47.14 0.75 -40.12
C ALA A 68 -46.93 1.15 -41.59
N GLU A 69 -46.44 0.23 -42.40
CA GLU A 69 -46.58 0.30 -43.85
C GLU A 69 -47.47 -0.86 -44.32
N ALA A 70 -48.38 -0.50 -45.21
CA ALA A 70 -49.38 -1.38 -45.78
C ALA A 70 -48.80 -2.21 -46.94
N ASN A 71 -49.38 -3.41 -47.07
CA ASN A 71 -49.62 -4.13 -48.32
C ASN A 71 -48.43 -4.91 -48.94
N GLN A 72 -48.36 -6.20 -48.61
CA GLN A 72 -48.16 -7.27 -49.59
C GLN A 72 -48.51 -8.63 -48.97
N THR A 73 -49.20 -9.45 -49.76
CA THR A 73 -49.57 -10.84 -49.49
C THR A 73 -48.32 -11.73 -49.27
N TRP A 74 -48.56 -13.00 -48.90
CA TRP A 74 -47.64 -14.16 -48.89
C TRP A 74 -47.07 -14.59 -47.50
N ALA A 75 -47.52 -15.78 -47.07
CA ALA A 75 -47.09 -16.67 -45.98
C ALA A 75 -47.31 -16.21 -44.51
N SER A 76 -48.15 -16.96 -43.78
CA SER A 76 -48.27 -16.86 -42.32
C SER A 76 -46.92 -17.19 -41.67
N GLU A 77 -46.21 -16.20 -41.12
CA GLU A 77 -45.06 -16.48 -40.25
C GLU A 77 -45.58 -17.16 -38.98
N ASP A 78 -45.15 -18.40 -38.76
CA ASP A 78 -45.49 -19.16 -37.56
C ASP A 78 -45.02 -18.39 -36.31
N ARG A 79 -45.89 -18.30 -35.29
CA ARG A 79 -45.56 -17.67 -34.01
C ARG A 79 -44.45 -18.47 -33.33
N LEU A 80 -43.32 -17.81 -33.02
CA LEU A 80 -42.23 -18.43 -32.28
C LEU A 80 -42.63 -18.64 -30.81
N VAL A 81 -42.44 -19.86 -30.32
CA VAL A 81 -42.74 -20.30 -28.95
C VAL A 81 -41.47 -20.87 -28.34
N THR A 82 -41.06 -20.34 -27.19
CA THR A 82 -39.77 -20.71 -26.58
C THR A 82 -39.95 -21.68 -25.43
N VAL A 83 -39.25 -22.82 -25.49
CA VAL A 83 -39.23 -23.85 -24.45
C VAL A 83 -37.89 -23.81 -23.72
N GLY A 84 -37.89 -23.27 -22.50
CA GLY A 84 -36.74 -23.28 -21.62
C GLY A 84 -36.49 -24.65 -21.02
N VAL A 85 -35.36 -25.28 -21.35
CA VAL A 85 -35.01 -26.60 -20.81
C VAL A 85 -33.82 -26.49 -19.87
N LEU A 86 -33.99 -26.95 -18.63
CA LEU A 86 -32.88 -27.00 -17.67
C LEU A 86 -31.79 -27.98 -18.14
N THR A 87 -30.54 -27.50 -18.20
CA THR A 87 -29.36 -28.34 -18.45
C THR A 87 -28.36 -28.30 -17.28
N ILE A 88 -27.65 -29.41 -17.08
CA ILE A 88 -26.66 -29.61 -16.00
C ILE A 88 -25.28 -29.99 -16.58
N THR A 89 -25.20 -30.43 -17.84
CA THR A 89 -23.95 -30.82 -18.51
C THR A 89 -23.53 -29.78 -19.55
N SER A 90 -24.19 -29.78 -20.71
CA SER A 90 -23.94 -28.83 -21.78
C SER A 90 -25.25 -28.38 -22.43
N LYS A 91 -25.26 -27.14 -22.94
CA LYS A 91 -26.40 -26.62 -23.71
C LYS A 91 -26.58 -27.40 -25.02
N GLN A 92 -25.49 -27.82 -25.66
CA GLN A 92 -25.53 -28.54 -26.94
C GLN A 92 -26.13 -29.95 -26.81
N GLU A 93 -25.79 -30.70 -25.75
CA GLU A 93 -26.41 -32.01 -25.49
C GLU A 93 -27.90 -31.87 -25.18
N ALA A 94 -28.30 -30.84 -24.43
CA ALA A 94 -29.70 -30.56 -24.16
C ALA A 94 -30.47 -30.17 -25.44
N LEU A 95 -29.88 -29.37 -26.34
CA LEU A 95 -30.43 -29.11 -27.68
C LEU A 95 -30.64 -30.42 -28.45
N GLY A 96 -29.61 -31.25 -28.56
CA GLY A 96 -29.71 -32.54 -29.25
C GLY A 96 -30.77 -33.48 -28.64
N ARG A 97 -30.94 -33.45 -27.32
CA ARG A 97 -31.93 -34.26 -26.59
C ARG A 97 -33.37 -33.84 -26.86
N TRP A 98 -33.62 -32.54 -26.97
CA TRP A 98 -34.98 -31.98 -26.97
C TRP A 98 -35.44 -31.37 -28.31
N ASN A 99 -34.55 -31.24 -29.30
CA ASN A 99 -34.91 -30.68 -30.62
C ASN A 99 -36.01 -31.49 -31.31
N ALA A 100 -35.95 -32.82 -31.27
CA ALA A 100 -37.01 -33.65 -31.84
C ALA A 100 -38.39 -33.38 -31.19
N THR A 101 -38.42 -33.01 -29.91
CA THR A 101 -39.64 -32.58 -29.22
C THR A 101 -40.17 -31.24 -29.74
N ALA A 102 -39.29 -30.25 -29.95
CA ALA A 102 -39.69 -28.97 -30.56
C ALA A 102 -40.17 -29.14 -32.01
N ASP A 103 -39.50 -29.98 -32.81
CA ASP A 103 -39.89 -30.27 -34.18
C ASP A 103 -41.28 -30.93 -34.22
N TYR A 104 -41.52 -31.90 -33.33
CA TYR A 104 -42.83 -32.54 -33.21
C TYR A 104 -43.92 -31.54 -32.80
N LEU A 105 -43.68 -30.71 -31.79
CA LEU A 105 -44.66 -29.70 -31.36
C LEU A 105 -44.97 -28.70 -32.47
N SER A 106 -43.96 -28.26 -33.23
CA SER A 106 -44.13 -27.35 -34.38
C SER A 106 -44.98 -27.96 -35.50
N GLN A 107 -44.99 -29.29 -35.64
CA GLN A 107 -45.81 -29.99 -36.63
C GLN A 107 -47.26 -30.22 -36.17
N HIS A 108 -47.50 -30.28 -34.86
CA HIS A 108 -48.78 -30.70 -34.28
C HIS A 108 -49.57 -29.54 -33.64
N VAL A 109 -48.97 -28.35 -33.51
CA VAL A 109 -49.61 -27.13 -33.02
C VAL A 109 -49.63 -26.10 -34.16
N PRO A 110 -50.77 -25.92 -34.85
CA PRO A 110 -50.85 -25.12 -36.06
C PRO A 110 -50.43 -23.66 -35.87
N GLY A 111 -49.67 -23.10 -36.82
CA GLY A 111 -49.28 -21.69 -36.82
C GLY A 111 -48.25 -21.31 -35.77
N THR A 112 -47.53 -22.29 -35.20
CA THR A 112 -46.51 -22.07 -34.18
C THR A 112 -45.23 -22.82 -34.50
N ARG A 113 -44.09 -22.21 -34.18
CA ARG A 113 -42.77 -22.80 -34.28
C ARG A 113 -42.14 -22.84 -32.89
N PHE A 114 -41.76 -24.03 -32.44
CA PHE A 114 -41.13 -24.23 -31.13
C PHE A 114 -39.61 -24.17 -31.26
N GLU A 115 -38.96 -23.53 -30.28
CA GLU A 115 -37.52 -23.51 -30.14
C GLU A 115 -37.11 -23.97 -28.74
N ILE A 116 -36.13 -24.89 -28.67
CA ILE A 116 -35.52 -25.28 -27.41
C ILE A 116 -34.46 -24.25 -27.02
N ARG A 117 -34.60 -23.69 -25.82
CA ARG A 117 -33.58 -22.83 -25.20
C ARG A 117 -32.99 -23.54 -23.97
N PRO A 118 -31.82 -24.17 -24.08
CA PRO A 118 -31.15 -24.76 -22.93
C PRO A 118 -30.64 -23.68 -21.97
N LEU A 119 -30.99 -23.81 -20.70
CA LEU A 119 -30.70 -22.84 -19.66
C LEU A 119 -30.07 -23.52 -18.44
N TYR A 120 -29.03 -22.91 -17.88
CA TYR A 120 -28.59 -23.23 -16.54
C TYR A 120 -29.56 -22.65 -15.51
N LEU A 121 -29.58 -23.21 -14.30
CA LEU A 121 -30.54 -22.85 -13.26
C LEU A 121 -30.65 -21.34 -12.97
N GLN A 122 -29.51 -20.62 -12.96
CA GLN A 122 -29.47 -19.18 -12.72
C GLN A 122 -30.08 -18.34 -13.86
N GLU A 123 -30.13 -18.89 -15.07
CA GLU A 123 -30.65 -18.22 -16.26
C GLU A 123 -32.17 -18.37 -16.38
N VAL A 124 -32.73 -19.47 -15.85
CA VAL A 124 -34.17 -19.77 -15.90
C VAL A 124 -34.98 -18.67 -15.24
N ASP A 125 -34.61 -18.29 -14.02
CA ASP A 125 -35.30 -17.26 -13.24
C ASP A 125 -35.28 -15.89 -13.93
N ARG A 126 -34.14 -15.51 -14.51
CA ARG A 126 -33.99 -14.25 -15.27
C ARG A 126 -34.87 -14.26 -16.53
N ALA A 127 -34.81 -15.34 -17.31
CA ALA A 127 -35.56 -15.48 -18.55
C ALA A 127 -37.08 -15.50 -18.30
N LEU A 128 -37.52 -16.14 -17.20
CA LEU A 128 -38.93 -16.08 -16.75
C LEU A 128 -39.33 -14.65 -16.33
N ARG A 129 -38.48 -13.92 -15.60
CA ARG A 129 -38.75 -12.51 -15.23
C ARG A 129 -38.86 -11.59 -16.45
N GLN A 130 -38.06 -11.83 -17.47
CA GLN A 130 -38.05 -11.04 -18.71
C GLN A 130 -39.17 -11.44 -19.68
N GLY A 131 -39.97 -12.47 -19.35
CA GLY A 131 -41.04 -12.96 -20.22
C GLY A 131 -40.53 -13.67 -21.49
N GLU A 132 -39.28 -14.15 -21.49
CA GLU A 132 -38.63 -14.72 -22.68
C GLU A 132 -38.96 -16.21 -22.91
N LEU A 133 -39.68 -16.85 -21.97
CA LEU A 133 -40.01 -18.28 -22.04
C LEU A 133 -41.52 -18.49 -21.96
N ASP A 134 -42.05 -19.31 -22.86
CA ASP A 134 -43.45 -19.73 -22.85
C ASP A 134 -43.63 -21.03 -22.06
N PHE A 135 -42.73 -21.98 -22.28
CA PHE A 135 -42.75 -23.28 -21.59
C PHE A 135 -41.43 -23.52 -20.88
N VAL A 136 -41.48 -24.29 -19.80
CA VAL A 136 -40.29 -24.68 -19.04
C VAL A 136 -40.31 -26.16 -18.70
N HIS A 137 -39.14 -26.79 -18.82
CA HIS A 137 -38.88 -28.14 -18.34
C HIS A 137 -37.84 -28.11 -17.23
N LEU A 138 -38.28 -28.24 -15.98
CA LEU A 138 -37.49 -28.01 -14.77
C LEU A 138 -37.46 -29.24 -13.86
N GLN A 139 -36.48 -29.31 -12.96
CA GLN A 139 -36.51 -30.30 -11.88
C GLN A 139 -37.72 -30.08 -10.96
N PRO A 140 -38.30 -31.14 -10.37
CA PRO A 140 -39.50 -31.04 -9.53
C PRO A 140 -39.37 -30.01 -8.40
N LEU A 141 -38.24 -30.01 -7.69
CA LEU A 141 -38.01 -29.08 -6.58
C LEU A 141 -37.93 -27.61 -7.03
N GLN A 142 -37.30 -27.36 -8.18
CA GLN A 142 -37.17 -26.03 -8.77
C GLN A 142 -38.50 -25.54 -9.36
N PHE A 143 -39.26 -26.46 -9.97
CA PHE A 143 -40.62 -26.16 -10.43
C PHE A 143 -41.48 -25.67 -9.27
N VAL A 144 -41.48 -26.35 -8.12
CA VAL A 144 -42.28 -25.92 -6.95
C VAL A 144 -41.82 -24.55 -6.43
N GLN A 145 -40.51 -24.30 -6.37
CA GLN A 145 -39.97 -23.00 -5.99
C GLN A 145 -40.42 -21.87 -6.94
N MET A 146 -40.36 -22.11 -8.25
CA MET A 146 -40.68 -21.11 -9.28
C MET A 146 -42.18 -20.97 -9.54
N ARG A 147 -42.97 -22.01 -9.27
CA ARG A 147 -44.44 -22.04 -9.43
C ARG A 147 -45.11 -20.91 -8.66
N ARG A 148 -44.70 -20.68 -7.40
CA ARG A 148 -45.29 -19.62 -6.57
C ARG A 148 -45.00 -18.22 -7.14
N GLN A 149 -43.80 -18.00 -7.68
CA GLN A 149 -43.36 -16.69 -8.15
C GLN A 149 -43.86 -16.35 -9.55
N PHE A 150 -43.78 -17.30 -10.49
CA PHE A 150 -44.09 -17.08 -11.89
C PHE A 150 -45.44 -17.68 -12.33
N GLN A 151 -46.18 -18.26 -11.38
CA GLN A 151 -47.48 -18.91 -11.60
C GLN A 151 -47.42 -20.01 -12.68
N LEU A 152 -46.34 -20.81 -12.64
CA LEU A 152 -46.14 -21.90 -13.58
C LEU A 152 -47.24 -22.97 -13.43
N ARG A 153 -47.76 -23.48 -14.55
CA ARG A 153 -48.76 -24.55 -14.56
C ARG A 153 -48.17 -25.81 -15.18
N ALA A 154 -48.07 -26.89 -14.41
CA ALA A 154 -47.67 -28.19 -14.94
C ALA A 154 -48.72 -28.70 -15.93
N LEU A 155 -48.28 -29.15 -17.10
CA LEU A 155 -49.10 -29.66 -18.19
C LEU A 155 -48.95 -31.17 -18.36
N ALA A 156 -47.74 -31.67 -18.13
CA ALA A 156 -47.43 -33.08 -18.24
C ALA A 156 -46.28 -33.44 -17.29
N THR A 157 -46.22 -34.71 -16.90
CA THR A 157 -45.10 -35.28 -16.12
C THR A 157 -44.39 -36.34 -16.96
N ARG A 158 -43.06 -36.39 -16.89
CA ARG A 158 -42.27 -37.39 -17.61
C ARG A 158 -42.60 -38.81 -17.15
N VAL A 159 -42.61 -39.73 -18.11
CA VAL A 159 -42.64 -41.17 -17.87
C VAL A 159 -41.32 -41.79 -18.31
N VAL A 160 -40.63 -42.43 -17.37
CA VAL A 160 -39.30 -43.05 -17.58
C VAL A 160 -39.43 -44.58 -17.56
N ASP A 161 -38.59 -45.26 -18.34
CA ASP A 161 -38.66 -46.71 -18.54
C ASP A 161 -38.18 -47.51 -17.30
N ALA A 162 -38.97 -48.51 -16.91
CA ALA A 162 -38.68 -49.43 -15.81
C ALA A 162 -39.65 -50.63 -15.72
N THR A 163 -40.90 -50.46 -16.17
CA THR A 163 -42.02 -51.42 -16.06
C THR A 163 -42.98 -51.25 -17.25
N ASP A 164 -43.88 -52.21 -17.50
CA ASP A 164 -44.87 -52.17 -18.60
C ASP A 164 -45.76 -50.89 -18.58
N ASP A 165 -45.96 -50.30 -17.39
CA ASP A 165 -46.76 -49.08 -17.18
C ASP A 165 -45.95 -47.77 -17.11
N GLY A 166 -44.61 -47.86 -17.02
CA GLY A 166 -43.70 -46.71 -16.88
C GLY A 166 -43.77 -46.02 -15.51
N LEU A 167 -42.74 -45.22 -15.19
CA LEU A 167 -42.64 -44.53 -13.89
C LEU A 167 -42.80 -43.01 -14.03
N THR A 168 -43.76 -42.46 -13.27
CA THR A 168 -44.03 -41.01 -13.13
C THR A 168 -43.42 -40.41 -11.86
N SER A 169 -42.69 -41.22 -11.10
CA SER A 169 -42.03 -40.82 -9.85
C SER A 169 -40.66 -41.49 -9.74
N PHE A 170 -39.79 -40.95 -8.89
CA PHE A 170 -38.49 -41.52 -8.58
C PHE A 170 -38.15 -41.36 -7.10
N GLY A 171 -37.18 -42.15 -6.63
CA GLY A 171 -36.59 -42.01 -5.31
C GLY A 171 -35.09 -42.27 -5.32
N SER A 172 -34.49 -42.30 -4.13
CA SER A 172 -33.06 -42.49 -3.93
C SER A 172 -32.76 -43.73 -3.11
N ALA A 173 -31.60 -44.31 -3.34
CA ALA A 173 -30.99 -45.34 -2.52
C ALA A 173 -29.78 -44.73 -1.78
N ILE A 174 -29.72 -44.95 -0.47
CA ILE A 174 -28.55 -44.68 0.36
C ILE A 174 -27.77 -45.98 0.41
N VAL A 175 -26.61 -46.02 -0.23
CA VAL A 175 -25.80 -47.24 -0.37
C VAL A 175 -24.54 -47.16 0.47
N ARG A 176 -24.13 -48.30 1.01
CA ARG A 176 -22.80 -48.52 1.59
C ARG A 176 -22.12 -49.70 0.92
N ARG A 177 -20.80 -49.81 1.06
CA ARG A 177 -20.07 -51.03 0.66
C ARG A 177 -20.45 -52.20 1.55
N ARG A 178 -20.64 -53.40 0.99
CA ARG A 178 -21.17 -54.58 1.73
C ARG A 178 -20.25 -55.07 2.85
N ASP A 179 -18.93 -54.99 2.64
CA ASP A 179 -17.91 -55.35 3.62
C ASP A 179 -17.83 -54.37 4.82
N ARG A 180 -18.40 -53.17 4.70
CA ARG A 180 -18.43 -52.14 5.74
C ARG A 180 -19.51 -52.43 6.79
N LYS A 181 -19.24 -53.41 7.66
CA LYS A 181 -20.17 -53.88 8.72
C LYS A 181 -20.43 -52.88 9.85
N THR A 182 -19.71 -51.77 9.91
CA THR A 182 -19.84 -50.73 10.94
C THR A 182 -21.04 -49.82 10.73
N ILE A 183 -21.68 -49.86 9.56
CA ILE A 183 -22.85 -49.03 9.23
C ILE A 183 -23.97 -49.99 8.83
N ASN A 184 -25.00 -50.16 9.65
CA ASN A 184 -26.12 -51.07 9.36
C ASN A 184 -27.46 -50.33 9.27
N GLU A 185 -27.60 -49.23 10.00
CA GLU A 185 -28.77 -48.36 10.00
C GLU A 185 -28.37 -46.91 9.72
N LEU A 186 -29.35 -46.04 9.48
CA LEU A 186 -29.08 -44.63 9.14
C LEU A 186 -28.38 -43.90 10.29
N SER A 187 -28.70 -44.20 11.55
CA SER A 187 -28.06 -43.67 12.76
C SER A 187 -26.55 -43.90 12.81
N ASP A 188 -26.05 -44.97 12.20
CA ASP A 188 -24.62 -45.29 12.15
C ASP A 188 -23.83 -44.36 11.21
N LEU A 189 -24.51 -43.51 10.43
CA LEU A 189 -23.86 -42.54 9.56
C LEU A 189 -23.28 -41.34 10.33
N ARG A 190 -23.45 -41.25 11.66
CA ARG A 190 -22.84 -40.19 12.46
C ARG A 190 -21.32 -40.17 12.31
N GLY A 191 -20.79 -39.05 11.81
CA GLY A 191 -19.39 -38.82 11.48
C GLY A 191 -18.93 -39.47 10.17
N ALA A 192 -19.82 -40.12 9.41
CA ALA A 192 -19.48 -40.81 8.18
C ALA A 192 -19.36 -39.85 7.00
N ILE A 193 -18.48 -40.20 6.05
CA ILE A 193 -18.39 -39.48 4.77
C ILE A 193 -19.49 -39.99 3.85
N VAL A 194 -20.43 -39.11 3.47
CA VAL A 194 -21.54 -39.46 2.58
C VAL A 194 -21.36 -38.78 1.23
N ALA A 195 -21.25 -39.57 0.17
CA ALA A 195 -21.09 -39.10 -1.19
C ALA A 195 -22.42 -38.67 -1.83
N GLY A 196 -22.38 -37.60 -2.61
CA GLY A 196 -23.49 -37.12 -3.43
C GLY A 196 -22.99 -36.42 -4.69
N VAL A 197 -23.91 -36.09 -5.60
CA VAL A 197 -23.53 -35.43 -6.87
C VAL A 197 -23.27 -33.95 -6.68
N ALA A 198 -24.21 -33.26 -6.02
CA ALA A 198 -24.15 -31.84 -5.70
C ALA A 198 -25.15 -31.51 -4.57
N PRO A 199 -24.98 -30.40 -3.83
CA PRO A 199 -25.87 -30.04 -2.72
C PRO A 199 -27.34 -29.83 -3.12
N ASN A 200 -27.58 -29.42 -4.37
CA ASN A 200 -28.92 -29.13 -4.90
C ASN A 200 -29.51 -30.31 -5.69
N ALA A 201 -28.85 -31.46 -5.73
CA ALA A 201 -29.32 -32.61 -6.49
C ALA A 201 -30.45 -33.33 -5.75
N LEU A 202 -31.70 -33.15 -6.20
CA LEU A 202 -32.89 -33.72 -5.55
C LEU A 202 -32.73 -35.23 -5.28
N GLY A 203 -32.53 -36.03 -6.34
CA GLY A 203 -32.44 -37.48 -6.24
C GLY A 203 -31.07 -38.05 -5.87
N ALA A 204 -30.02 -37.23 -5.77
CA ALA A 204 -28.65 -37.70 -5.51
C ALA A 204 -28.04 -37.09 -4.24
N TRP A 205 -28.87 -36.40 -3.46
CA TRP A 205 -28.49 -35.78 -2.21
C TRP A 205 -29.70 -35.51 -1.32
N ILE A 206 -30.57 -34.58 -1.73
CA ILE A 206 -31.63 -34.00 -0.86
C ILE A 206 -32.57 -35.07 -0.30
N LEU A 207 -33.07 -35.99 -1.13
CA LEU A 207 -33.99 -37.04 -0.64
C LEU A 207 -33.32 -37.96 0.38
N GLY A 208 -32.04 -38.28 0.20
CA GLY A 208 -31.29 -39.10 1.14
C GLY A 208 -31.03 -38.38 2.46
N MET A 209 -30.67 -37.09 2.38
CA MET A 209 -30.48 -36.25 3.55
C MET A 209 -31.76 -36.08 4.37
N GLU A 210 -32.89 -35.84 3.72
CA GLU A 210 -34.20 -35.77 4.39
C GLU A 210 -34.51 -37.06 5.17
N GLU A 211 -34.15 -38.22 4.63
CA GLU A 211 -34.39 -39.50 5.31
C GLU A 211 -33.40 -39.74 6.47
N ILE A 212 -32.15 -39.29 6.34
CA ILE A 212 -31.15 -39.30 7.41
C ILE A 212 -31.61 -38.41 8.59
N GLU A 213 -32.17 -37.23 8.30
CA GLU A 213 -32.71 -36.35 9.35
C GLU A 213 -33.95 -36.93 10.03
N ARG A 214 -34.82 -37.62 9.29
CA ARG A 214 -35.94 -38.35 9.88
C ARG A 214 -35.50 -39.49 10.80
N ALA A 215 -34.33 -40.06 10.53
CA ALA A 215 -33.69 -41.04 11.41
C ALA A 215 -33.01 -40.39 12.65
N GLY A 216 -33.08 -39.06 12.80
CA GLY A 216 -32.60 -38.34 13.99
C GLY A 216 -31.15 -37.86 13.92
N LEU A 217 -30.52 -37.86 12.75
CA LEU A 217 -29.18 -37.30 12.54
C LEU A 217 -29.25 -35.87 11.99
N SER A 218 -28.43 -34.96 12.50
CA SER A 218 -28.26 -33.64 11.90
C SER A 218 -27.38 -33.77 10.66
N VAL A 219 -27.91 -33.47 9.47
CA VAL A 219 -27.09 -33.49 8.25
C VAL A 219 -25.96 -32.47 8.28
N GLN A 220 -26.11 -31.37 9.04
CA GLN A 220 -25.07 -30.35 9.17
C GLN A 220 -23.97 -30.74 10.16
N ASP A 221 -24.35 -31.39 11.26
CA ASP A 221 -23.41 -31.64 12.38
C ASP A 221 -22.89 -33.08 12.40
N ASP A 222 -23.68 -34.03 11.90
CA ASP A 222 -23.42 -35.46 12.02
C ASP A 222 -22.92 -36.11 10.71
N ILE A 223 -22.92 -35.42 9.56
CA ILE A 223 -22.53 -35.98 8.26
C ILE A 223 -21.43 -35.15 7.59
N LEU A 224 -20.43 -35.83 7.02
CA LEU A 224 -19.39 -35.20 6.21
C LEU A 224 -19.71 -35.35 4.71
N PRO A 225 -20.10 -34.28 4.00
CA PRO A 225 -20.50 -34.39 2.59
C PRO A 225 -19.28 -34.53 1.66
N LEU A 226 -19.34 -35.47 0.71
CA LEU A 226 -18.40 -35.59 -0.41
C LEU A 226 -19.12 -35.42 -1.75
N PHE A 227 -18.91 -34.30 -2.44
CA PHE A 227 -19.52 -34.07 -3.75
C PHE A 227 -18.62 -34.52 -4.89
N VAL A 228 -19.08 -35.47 -5.69
CA VAL A 228 -18.28 -36.13 -6.75
C VAL A 228 -18.68 -35.74 -8.18
N GLY A 229 -19.66 -34.84 -8.31
CA GLY A 229 -20.13 -34.34 -9.61
C GLY A 229 -20.83 -35.41 -10.46
N LEU A 230 -21.06 -35.06 -11.72
CA LEU A 230 -21.62 -35.96 -12.74
C LEU A 230 -20.51 -36.75 -13.47
N PRO A 231 -20.79 -37.94 -14.03
CA PRO A 231 -22.07 -38.65 -14.01
C PRO A 231 -22.44 -39.18 -12.61
N MET A 232 -23.73 -39.42 -12.37
CA MET A 232 -24.24 -39.86 -11.05
C MET A 232 -23.61 -41.18 -10.56
N THR A 233 -23.09 -42.00 -11.47
CA THR A 233 -22.36 -43.23 -11.17
C THR A 233 -21.04 -42.98 -10.42
N ASN A 234 -20.49 -41.76 -10.45
CA ASN A 234 -19.31 -41.40 -9.66
C ASN A 234 -19.52 -41.60 -8.15
N VAL A 235 -20.76 -41.46 -7.66
CA VAL A 235 -21.10 -41.71 -6.25
C VAL A 235 -20.82 -43.16 -5.89
N LEU A 236 -21.22 -44.10 -6.76
CA LEU A 236 -20.98 -45.53 -6.56
C LEU A 236 -19.48 -45.84 -6.56
N GLY A 237 -18.73 -45.26 -7.49
CA GLY A 237 -17.27 -45.42 -7.54
C GLY A 237 -16.54 -44.83 -6.33
N ALA A 238 -17.05 -43.76 -5.71
CA ALA A 238 -16.48 -43.20 -4.48
C ALA A 238 -16.70 -44.11 -3.26
N VAL A 239 -17.87 -44.74 -3.17
CA VAL A 239 -18.19 -45.70 -2.09
C VAL A 239 -17.40 -47.01 -2.28
N ASP A 240 -17.31 -47.52 -3.51
CA ASP A 240 -16.55 -48.74 -3.81
C ASP A 240 -15.06 -48.59 -3.46
N ALA A 241 -14.46 -47.49 -3.91
CA ALA A 241 -13.07 -47.12 -3.62
C ALA A 241 -12.81 -46.79 -2.14
N GLY A 242 -13.83 -46.76 -1.28
CA GLY A 242 -13.71 -46.42 0.14
C GLY A 242 -13.37 -44.94 0.40
N ARG A 243 -13.58 -44.05 -0.58
CA ARG A 243 -13.46 -42.59 -0.40
C ARG A 243 -14.65 -42.00 0.34
N ALA A 244 -15.79 -42.68 0.31
CA ALA A 244 -16.97 -42.38 1.11
C ALA A 244 -17.45 -43.66 1.80
N ASP A 245 -17.97 -43.50 3.02
CA ASP A 245 -18.53 -44.59 3.81
C ASP A 245 -19.93 -45.00 3.31
N ALA A 246 -20.69 -44.03 2.79
CA ALA A 246 -21.97 -44.22 2.15
C ALA A 246 -22.17 -43.24 0.98
N GLY A 247 -23.19 -43.44 0.17
CA GLY A 247 -23.52 -42.55 -0.95
C GLY A 247 -25.01 -42.50 -1.26
N VAL A 248 -25.50 -41.34 -1.70
CA VAL A 248 -26.89 -41.15 -2.12
C VAL A 248 -26.95 -41.11 -3.64
N VAL A 249 -27.69 -42.03 -4.24
CA VAL A 249 -27.87 -42.13 -5.69
C VAL A 249 -29.35 -42.31 -6.02
N ARG A 250 -29.79 -41.87 -7.21
CA ARG A 250 -31.13 -42.21 -7.67
C ARG A 250 -31.26 -43.71 -7.86
N ALA A 251 -32.40 -44.29 -7.46
CA ALA A 251 -32.63 -45.73 -7.51
C ALA A 251 -32.51 -46.29 -8.94
N ASP A 252 -33.05 -45.58 -9.93
CA ASP A 252 -32.96 -45.97 -11.35
C ASP A 252 -31.53 -45.95 -11.90
N VAL A 253 -30.66 -45.06 -11.40
CA VAL A 253 -29.24 -45.04 -11.77
C VAL A 253 -28.49 -46.23 -11.17
N LEU A 254 -28.77 -46.58 -9.91
CA LEU A 254 -28.18 -47.75 -9.27
C LEU A 254 -28.53 -49.03 -10.06
N GLU A 255 -29.80 -49.22 -10.38
CA GLU A 255 -30.26 -50.44 -11.07
C GLU A 255 -29.74 -50.50 -12.52
N ARG A 256 -29.66 -49.37 -13.23
CA ARG A 256 -29.00 -49.35 -14.55
C ARG A 256 -27.51 -49.65 -14.48
N ALA A 257 -26.81 -49.18 -13.44
CA ALA A 257 -25.39 -49.50 -13.24
C ALA A 257 -25.19 -51.01 -12.97
N ILE A 258 -26.11 -51.63 -12.25
CA ILE A 258 -26.11 -53.08 -12.01
C ILE A 258 -26.45 -53.84 -13.31
N ALA A 259 -27.52 -53.46 -14.01
CA ALA A 259 -27.97 -54.12 -15.23
C ALA A 259 -26.95 -54.03 -16.38
N SER A 260 -26.18 -52.94 -16.44
CA SER A 260 -25.10 -52.76 -17.43
C SER A 260 -23.78 -53.45 -17.04
N GLY A 261 -23.69 -54.06 -15.85
CA GLY A 261 -22.48 -54.68 -15.34
C GLY A 261 -21.39 -53.70 -14.90
N MET A 262 -21.70 -52.40 -14.80
CA MET A 262 -20.78 -51.38 -14.29
C MET A 262 -20.51 -51.54 -12.78
N VAL A 263 -21.49 -52.11 -12.07
CA VAL A 263 -21.44 -52.34 -10.63
C VAL A 263 -21.88 -53.77 -10.33
N ASP A 264 -21.13 -54.48 -9.48
CA ASP A 264 -21.54 -55.78 -8.97
C ASP A 264 -22.79 -55.64 -8.08
N PRO A 265 -23.91 -56.34 -8.37
CA PRO A 265 -25.11 -56.33 -7.54
C PRO A 265 -24.86 -56.63 -6.06
N ASP A 266 -23.81 -57.40 -5.75
CA ASP A 266 -23.46 -57.82 -4.40
C ASP A 266 -22.45 -56.87 -3.71
N ALA A 267 -21.89 -55.86 -4.39
CA ALA A 267 -20.90 -54.94 -3.81
C ALA A 267 -21.50 -53.95 -2.81
N PHE A 268 -22.79 -53.63 -2.95
CA PHE A 268 -23.44 -52.59 -2.16
C PHE A 268 -24.60 -53.13 -1.31
N THR A 269 -24.85 -52.47 -0.19
CA THR A 269 -26.03 -52.69 0.65
C THR A 269 -26.81 -51.39 0.77
N VAL A 270 -28.12 -51.45 0.52
CA VAL A 270 -29.02 -50.30 0.65
C VAL A 270 -29.44 -50.16 2.11
N LEU A 271 -29.20 -48.99 2.69
CA LEU A 271 -29.57 -48.66 4.07
C LEU A 271 -31.05 -48.28 4.13
N ASN A 272 -31.74 -48.71 5.20
CA ASN A 272 -33.17 -48.46 5.44
C ASN A 272 -34.07 -48.73 4.20
N PRO A 273 -34.09 -49.98 3.68
CA PRO A 273 -34.79 -50.27 2.44
C PRO A 273 -36.32 -50.09 2.57
N VAL A 274 -36.89 -49.30 1.67
CA VAL A 274 -38.34 -49.08 1.54
C VAL A 274 -38.86 -49.90 0.36
N ARG A 275 -40.01 -50.55 0.52
CA ARG A 275 -40.71 -51.26 -0.56
C ARG A 275 -41.99 -50.51 -0.93
N ASP A 276 -42.16 -50.21 -2.21
CA ASP A 276 -43.39 -49.68 -2.79
C ASP A 276 -43.89 -50.68 -3.83
N ALA A 277 -45.19 -50.98 -3.83
CA ALA A 277 -45.78 -51.98 -4.74
C ALA A 277 -45.69 -51.57 -6.21
N ASN A 278 -45.61 -50.26 -6.49
CA ASN A 278 -45.63 -49.70 -7.84
C ASN A 278 -44.23 -49.20 -8.29
N TYR A 279 -43.17 -49.53 -7.54
CA TYR A 279 -41.80 -49.12 -7.86
C TYR A 279 -40.83 -50.31 -7.74
N PRO A 280 -40.21 -50.77 -8.84
CA PRO A 280 -39.45 -52.02 -8.86
C PRO A 280 -38.03 -51.93 -8.28
N TYR A 281 -37.49 -50.72 -8.10
CA TYR A 281 -36.08 -50.51 -7.78
C TYR A 281 -35.82 -50.41 -6.28
N ARG A 282 -34.58 -50.70 -5.86
CA ARG A 282 -34.19 -50.58 -4.45
C ARG A 282 -34.21 -49.12 -4.00
N LEU A 283 -34.95 -48.84 -2.92
CA LEU A 283 -35.17 -47.49 -2.38
C LEU A 283 -34.76 -47.39 -0.91
N SER A 284 -34.31 -46.21 -0.52
CA SER A 284 -34.22 -45.79 0.90
C SER A 284 -35.19 -44.66 1.22
N THR A 285 -35.68 -43.94 0.21
CA THR A 285 -36.46 -42.70 0.39
C THR A 285 -37.89 -42.86 -0.11
N ARG A 286 -38.74 -41.89 0.26
CA ARG A 286 -40.06 -41.74 -0.38
C ARG A 286 -39.91 -41.38 -1.86
N LEU A 287 -40.93 -41.72 -2.64
CA LEU A 287 -41.05 -41.36 -4.05
C LEU A 287 -41.49 -39.91 -4.19
N VAL A 288 -40.95 -39.25 -5.21
CA VAL A 288 -41.33 -37.90 -5.63
C VAL A 288 -41.66 -37.87 -7.11
N PRO A 289 -42.54 -36.96 -7.56
CA PRO A 289 -42.85 -36.79 -8.98
C PRO A 289 -41.63 -36.66 -9.88
N GLU A 290 -41.70 -37.21 -11.09
CA GLU A 290 -40.76 -36.93 -12.17
C GLU A 290 -40.91 -35.51 -12.70
N TRP A 291 -40.00 -35.08 -13.60
CA TRP A 291 -39.89 -33.67 -13.94
C TRP A 291 -41.10 -33.16 -14.76
N PRO A 292 -41.68 -32.00 -14.41
CA PRO A 292 -42.81 -31.44 -15.13
C PRO A 292 -42.39 -30.74 -16.43
N PHE A 293 -43.29 -30.76 -17.40
CA PHE A 293 -43.35 -29.76 -18.47
C PHE A 293 -44.44 -28.75 -18.10
N ALA A 294 -44.09 -27.47 -18.00
CA ALA A 294 -44.97 -26.44 -17.46
C ALA A 294 -45.08 -25.20 -18.36
N ALA A 295 -46.24 -24.56 -18.38
CA ALA A 295 -46.47 -23.28 -19.04
C ALA A 295 -46.21 -22.11 -18.08
N ALA A 296 -45.67 -21.01 -18.62
CA ALA A 296 -45.60 -19.73 -17.97
C ALA A 296 -46.96 -19.00 -18.05
N ARG A 297 -47.18 -18.04 -17.14
CA ARG A 297 -48.48 -17.35 -17.03
C ARG A 297 -48.87 -16.58 -18.30
N GLN A 298 -47.88 -16.00 -18.98
CA GLN A 298 -48.06 -15.17 -20.18
C GLN A 298 -48.38 -15.97 -21.45
N THR A 299 -48.29 -17.29 -21.39
CA THR A 299 -48.49 -18.16 -22.55
C THR A 299 -49.95 -18.23 -22.94
N ASP A 300 -50.19 -18.24 -24.24
CA ASP A 300 -51.52 -18.28 -24.83
C ASP A 300 -52.29 -19.55 -24.40
N PRO A 301 -53.48 -19.45 -23.77
CA PRO A 301 -54.23 -20.59 -23.27
C PRO A 301 -54.53 -21.65 -24.34
N ASP A 302 -54.77 -21.23 -25.58
CA ASP A 302 -55.08 -22.15 -26.69
C ASP A 302 -53.83 -22.97 -27.07
N ILE A 303 -52.66 -22.34 -27.06
CA ILE A 303 -51.37 -23.02 -27.29
C ILE A 303 -51.07 -23.98 -26.12
N VAL A 304 -51.38 -23.57 -24.88
CA VAL A 304 -51.18 -24.43 -23.70
C VAL A 304 -51.99 -25.72 -23.79
N GLU A 305 -53.26 -25.65 -24.19
CA GLU A 305 -54.13 -26.83 -24.34
C GLU A 305 -53.65 -27.74 -25.48
N GLN A 306 -53.29 -27.16 -26.63
CA GLN A 306 -52.77 -27.91 -27.78
C GLN A 306 -51.44 -28.61 -27.47
N VAL A 307 -50.52 -27.94 -26.76
CA VAL A 307 -49.25 -28.54 -26.33
C VAL A 307 -49.47 -29.69 -25.36
N ALA A 308 -50.37 -29.53 -24.38
CA ALA A 308 -50.70 -30.60 -23.45
C ALA A 308 -51.26 -31.84 -24.17
N ALA A 309 -52.21 -31.63 -25.10
CA ALA A 309 -52.77 -32.70 -25.92
C ALA A 309 -51.70 -33.38 -26.81
N ALA A 310 -50.84 -32.59 -27.44
CA ALA A 310 -49.78 -33.11 -28.30
C ALA A 310 -48.76 -33.97 -27.55
N LEU A 311 -48.37 -33.56 -26.32
CA LEU A 311 -47.44 -34.31 -25.48
C LEU A 311 -48.04 -35.64 -25.00
N LEU A 312 -49.31 -35.66 -24.60
CA LEU A 312 -50.00 -36.87 -24.14
C LEU A 312 -50.31 -37.87 -25.28
N ALA A 313 -50.42 -37.38 -26.53
CA ALA A 313 -50.67 -38.19 -27.71
C ALA A 313 -49.41 -38.82 -28.34
N LEU A 314 -48.21 -38.53 -27.81
CA LEU A 314 -46.94 -39.04 -28.36
C LEU A 314 -46.90 -40.59 -28.33
N PRO A 315 -46.67 -41.26 -29.48
CA PRO A 315 -46.55 -42.72 -29.51
C PRO A 315 -45.35 -43.22 -28.71
N ARG A 316 -45.55 -44.30 -27.94
CA ARG A 316 -44.46 -45.09 -27.31
C ARG A 316 -43.50 -45.51 -28.45
N GLU A 317 -42.22 -45.16 -28.38
CA GLU A 317 -41.17 -45.35 -29.43
C GLU A 317 -41.03 -44.25 -30.51
N SER A 318 -41.58 -43.05 -30.30
CA SER A 318 -41.30 -41.92 -31.19
C SER A 318 -39.89 -41.31 -30.99
N ALA A 319 -39.34 -40.70 -32.05
CA ALA A 319 -38.04 -40.02 -31.99
C ALA A 319 -37.93 -38.96 -30.88
N PRO A 320 -38.95 -38.11 -30.61
CA PRO A 320 -38.93 -37.15 -29.50
C PRO A 320 -38.78 -37.78 -28.12
N LEU A 321 -39.38 -38.95 -27.90
CA LEU A 321 -39.30 -39.65 -26.63
C LEU A 321 -37.95 -40.37 -26.48
N THR A 322 -37.50 -41.04 -27.56
CA THR A 322 -36.23 -41.76 -27.58
C THR A 322 -35.05 -40.82 -27.37
N SER A 323 -35.02 -39.66 -28.04
CA SER A 323 -33.95 -38.67 -27.86
C SER A 323 -33.94 -38.10 -26.45
N ALA A 324 -35.13 -37.86 -25.86
CA ALA A 324 -35.31 -37.36 -24.50
C ALA A 324 -35.04 -38.40 -23.41
N GLY A 325 -34.92 -39.68 -23.76
CA GLY A 325 -34.80 -40.79 -22.82
C GLY A 325 -36.08 -41.04 -22.03
N LEU A 326 -37.24 -40.92 -22.68
CA LEU A 326 -38.59 -41.08 -22.13
C LEU A 326 -39.34 -42.21 -22.82
N VAL A 327 -40.35 -42.74 -22.14
CA VAL A 327 -41.32 -43.69 -22.73
C VAL A 327 -42.64 -43.00 -23.02
N GLY A 328 -42.90 -41.85 -22.40
CA GLY A 328 -44.08 -41.04 -22.65
C GLY A 328 -44.22 -39.85 -21.70
N TRP A 329 -45.41 -39.24 -21.76
CA TRP A 329 -45.87 -38.19 -20.85
C TRP A 329 -47.17 -38.64 -20.19
N SER A 330 -47.33 -38.36 -18.90
CA SER A 330 -48.59 -38.56 -18.18
C SER A 330 -49.27 -37.23 -17.90
N GLU A 331 -50.54 -37.31 -17.51
CA GLU A 331 -51.20 -36.18 -16.84
C GLU A 331 -50.35 -35.68 -15.67
N PRO A 332 -50.37 -34.36 -15.39
CA PRO A 332 -49.52 -33.77 -14.39
C PRO A 332 -49.93 -34.29 -13.01
N VAL A 333 -49.01 -35.02 -12.38
CA VAL A 333 -49.18 -35.48 -10.99
C VAL A 333 -49.10 -34.30 -10.02
N SER A 334 -49.58 -34.48 -8.79
CA SER A 334 -49.45 -33.44 -7.76
C SER A 334 -47.99 -33.30 -7.31
N TYR A 335 -47.51 -32.05 -7.33
CA TYR A 335 -46.21 -31.65 -6.79
C TYR A 335 -46.32 -31.09 -5.37
N ASP A 336 -47.53 -31.05 -4.79
CA ASP A 336 -47.84 -30.34 -3.54
C ASP A 336 -47.18 -30.95 -2.28
N GLY A 337 -46.63 -32.16 -2.42
CA GLY A 337 -45.84 -32.83 -1.38
C GLY A 337 -44.38 -32.39 -1.33
N LEU A 338 -43.92 -31.61 -2.32
CA LEU A 338 -42.54 -31.13 -2.41
C LEU A 338 -42.34 -29.74 -1.79
N GLU A 339 -43.40 -29.02 -1.44
CA GLU A 339 -43.34 -27.69 -0.82
C GLU A 339 -42.52 -27.70 0.46
N PRO A 340 -42.72 -28.63 1.42
CA PRO A 340 -41.91 -28.66 2.62
C PRO A 340 -40.42 -28.91 2.32
N LEU A 341 -40.14 -29.74 1.30
CA LEU A 341 -38.78 -30.01 0.83
C LEU A 341 -38.18 -28.76 0.17
N ALA A 342 -38.95 -28.05 -0.66
CA ALA A 342 -38.51 -26.83 -1.33
C ALA A 342 -38.28 -25.71 -0.31
N ASP A 343 -39.21 -25.50 0.63
CA ASP A 343 -39.11 -24.49 1.68
C ASP A 343 -37.92 -24.77 2.63
N ARG A 344 -37.56 -26.05 2.84
CA ARG A 344 -36.42 -26.46 3.67
C ARG A 344 -35.07 -26.42 2.95
N TRP A 345 -35.00 -26.94 1.73
CA TRP A 345 -33.74 -27.20 1.02
C TRP A 345 -33.40 -26.16 -0.04
N LEU A 346 -34.38 -25.38 -0.50
CA LEU A 346 -34.16 -24.21 -1.37
C LEU A 346 -34.40 -22.96 -0.54
N LYS A 347 -33.52 -21.96 -0.67
CA LYS A 347 -33.79 -20.64 -0.09
C LYS A 347 -35.02 -20.05 -0.79
N PRO A 348 -36.10 -19.66 -0.08
CA PRO A 348 -37.19 -18.93 -0.71
C PRO A 348 -36.63 -17.65 -1.35
N PRO A 349 -37.17 -17.18 -2.50
CA PRO A 349 -36.84 -15.86 -3.00
C PRO A 349 -37.18 -14.86 -1.89
N GLN A 350 -36.17 -14.22 -1.30
CA GLN A 350 -36.36 -13.36 -0.14
C GLN A 350 -37.28 -12.19 -0.50
N SER A 351 -38.47 -12.15 0.09
CA SER A 351 -39.26 -10.93 0.10
C SER A 351 -38.59 -9.91 1.01
N PHE A 352 -38.83 -8.62 0.78
CA PHE A 352 -38.34 -7.59 1.71
C PHE A 352 -38.83 -7.83 3.15
N GLY A 353 -40.04 -8.40 3.31
CA GLY A 353 -40.60 -8.75 4.61
C GLY A 353 -39.82 -9.85 5.33
N ASP A 354 -39.44 -10.90 4.61
CA ASP A 354 -38.67 -12.03 5.17
C ASP A 354 -37.23 -11.61 5.46
N TRP A 355 -36.63 -10.80 4.58
CA TRP A 355 -35.33 -10.20 4.85
C TRP A 355 -35.39 -9.35 6.11
N LEU A 356 -36.41 -8.51 6.26
CA LEU A 356 -36.56 -7.65 7.43
C LEU A 356 -36.83 -8.48 8.70
N HIS A 357 -37.53 -9.60 8.61
CA HIS A 357 -37.70 -10.53 9.73
C HIS A 357 -36.36 -11.18 10.09
N ASP A 358 -35.62 -11.78 9.16
CA ASP A 358 -34.36 -12.45 9.49
C ASP A 358 -33.27 -11.49 9.97
N HIS A 359 -33.35 -10.24 9.51
CA HIS A 359 -32.40 -9.17 9.82
C HIS A 359 -32.98 -8.14 10.79
N TRP A 360 -34.14 -8.41 11.43
CA TRP A 360 -34.82 -7.41 12.26
C TRP A 360 -33.90 -6.93 13.37
N TRP A 361 -33.11 -7.82 13.94
CA TRP A 361 -32.13 -7.50 14.97
C TRP A 361 -30.98 -6.66 14.42
N THR A 362 -30.47 -6.89 13.20
CA THR A 362 -29.43 -6.03 12.59
C THR A 362 -29.96 -4.65 12.25
N VAL A 363 -31.22 -4.56 11.81
CA VAL A 363 -31.90 -3.28 11.59
C VAL A 363 -32.14 -2.60 12.94
N LEU A 364 -32.51 -3.33 13.98
CA LEU A 364 -32.71 -2.78 15.32
C LEU A 364 -31.38 -2.38 15.97
N VAL A 365 -30.29 -3.10 15.72
CA VAL A 365 -28.92 -2.71 16.10
C VAL A 365 -28.51 -1.50 15.30
N GLY A 366 -28.74 -1.45 13.99
CA GLY A 366 -28.42 -0.30 13.14
C GLY A 366 -29.21 0.95 13.53
N VAL A 367 -30.50 0.81 13.80
CA VAL A 367 -31.36 1.89 14.31
C VAL A 367 -30.96 2.27 15.73
N SER A 368 -30.58 1.32 16.59
CA SER A 368 -30.09 1.62 17.94
C SER A 368 -28.72 2.28 17.91
N LEU A 369 -27.85 1.93 16.96
CA LEU A 369 -26.55 2.55 16.74
C LEU A 369 -26.76 3.95 16.18
N LEU A 370 -27.68 4.13 15.24
CA LEU A 370 -28.07 5.44 14.72
C LEU A 370 -28.71 6.30 15.81
N LEU A 371 -29.57 5.73 16.65
CA LEU A 371 -30.20 6.42 17.78
C LEU A 371 -29.17 6.72 18.86
N ALA A 372 -28.19 5.84 19.11
CA ALA A 372 -27.08 6.06 20.03
C ALA A 372 -26.08 7.07 19.46
N VAL A 373 -25.93 7.16 18.15
CA VAL A 373 -25.17 8.21 17.46
C VAL A 373 -25.94 9.52 17.49
N LEU A 374 -27.26 9.54 17.33
CA LEU A 374 -28.09 10.75 17.39
C LEU A 374 -28.27 11.27 18.83
N LEU A 375 -28.51 10.37 19.79
CA LEU A 375 -28.49 10.67 21.23
C LEU A 375 -27.08 10.97 21.68
N GLY A 376 -26.08 10.31 21.11
CA GLY A 376 -24.67 10.61 21.24
C GLY A 376 -24.36 11.99 20.71
N GLN A 377 -24.90 12.41 19.57
CA GLN A 377 -24.73 13.74 19.00
C GLN A 377 -25.52 14.79 19.77
N GLN A 378 -26.73 14.50 20.26
CA GLN A 378 -27.47 15.41 21.16
C GLN A 378 -26.80 15.56 22.52
N TRP A 379 -26.31 14.45 23.09
CA TRP A 379 -25.54 14.44 24.32
C TRP A 379 -24.20 15.12 24.10
N HIS A 380 -23.51 14.87 22.98
CA HIS A 380 -22.25 15.50 22.63
C HIS A 380 -22.45 16.98 22.28
N ALA A 381 -23.59 17.41 21.74
CA ALA A 381 -23.93 18.81 21.53
C ALA A 381 -24.27 19.52 22.86
N ARG A 382 -25.07 18.89 23.74
CA ARG A 382 -25.36 19.42 25.08
C ARG A 382 -24.13 19.43 25.97
N ARG A 383 -23.31 18.38 25.89
CA ARG A 383 -22.00 18.30 26.52
C ARG A 383 -21.07 19.31 25.87
N GLN A 384 -21.05 19.50 24.56
CA GLN A 384 -20.31 20.58 23.91
C GLN A 384 -20.80 21.96 24.33
N LEU A 385 -22.07 22.21 24.67
CA LEU A 385 -22.49 23.51 25.21
C LEU A 385 -22.03 23.70 26.66
N ALA A 386 -22.21 22.69 27.52
CA ALA A 386 -21.77 22.74 28.91
C ALA A 386 -20.23 22.73 29.04
N GLU A 387 -19.57 22.01 28.14
CA GLU A 387 -18.12 21.90 27.99
C GLU A 387 -17.59 23.07 27.19
N ARG A 388 -18.32 23.72 26.26
CA ARG A 388 -17.89 25.02 25.71
C ARG A 388 -17.93 26.10 26.76
N GLU A 389 -18.86 26.08 27.71
CA GLU A 389 -18.88 27.06 28.80
C GLU A 389 -17.83 26.75 29.87
N ARG A 390 -17.63 25.46 30.21
CA ARG A 390 -16.53 25.01 31.09
C ARG A 390 -15.16 25.13 30.45
N VAL A 391 -15.00 24.84 29.17
CA VAL A 391 -13.79 25.01 28.33
C VAL A 391 -13.62 26.47 27.96
N ARG A 392 -14.66 27.32 27.85
CA ARG A 392 -14.43 28.76 27.67
C ARG A 392 -13.86 29.36 28.95
N ARG A 393 -14.40 29.00 30.12
CA ARG A 393 -13.80 29.40 31.41
C ARG A 393 -12.47 28.71 31.68
N ALA A 394 -12.35 27.41 31.43
CA ALA A 394 -11.10 26.67 31.61
C ALA A 394 -10.05 27.02 30.56
N ALA A 395 -10.41 27.39 29.33
CA ALA A 395 -9.49 27.89 28.31
C ALA A 395 -9.07 29.31 28.68
N LEU A 396 -9.97 30.20 29.11
CA LEU A 396 -9.54 31.51 29.64
C LEU A 396 -8.59 31.35 30.84
N HIS A 397 -8.80 30.35 31.71
CA HIS A 397 -7.91 30.04 32.83
C HIS A 397 -6.63 29.23 32.45
N ALA A 398 -6.67 28.44 31.39
CA ALA A 398 -5.57 27.62 30.87
C ALA A 398 -4.76 28.32 29.78
N MET A 399 -5.25 29.46 29.27
CA MET A 399 -4.49 30.34 28.39
C MET A 399 -3.21 30.73 29.10
N HIS A 400 -2.10 30.49 28.42
CA HIS A 400 -0.78 30.84 28.91
C HIS A 400 -0.63 32.36 29.00
N ASP A 401 -1.30 33.08 28.10
CA ASP A 401 -1.30 34.53 28.00
C ASP A 401 -2.22 35.15 29.05
N ALA A 402 -1.75 36.25 29.62
CA ALA A 402 -2.48 37.01 30.61
C ALA A 402 -3.57 37.84 29.93
N VAL A 403 -4.82 37.56 30.27
CA VAL A 403 -5.99 38.27 29.73
C VAL A 403 -6.62 39.11 30.83
N VAL A 404 -6.77 40.40 30.56
CA VAL A 404 -7.33 41.40 31.45
C VAL A 404 -8.39 42.18 30.70
N THR A 405 -9.59 42.36 31.27
CA THR A 405 -10.58 43.30 30.72
C THR A 405 -10.60 44.57 31.55
N LEU A 406 -10.61 45.71 30.88
CA LEU A 406 -10.65 47.04 31.47
C LEU A 406 -12.00 47.72 31.19
N ASP A 407 -12.46 48.52 32.14
CA ASP A 407 -13.57 49.44 31.94
C ASP A 407 -13.15 50.72 31.21
N ALA A 408 -14.10 51.64 31.01
CA ALA A 408 -13.91 52.90 30.31
C ALA A 408 -12.86 53.81 30.99
N GLU A 409 -12.65 53.63 32.30
CA GLU A 409 -11.68 54.36 33.12
C GLU A 409 -10.34 53.64 33.29
N GLY A 410 -10.13 52.50 32.60
CA GLY A 410 -8.88 51.75 32.64
C GLY A 410 -8.69 50.91 33.90
N ARG A 411 -9.79 50.56 34.59
CA ARG A 411 -9.78 49.71 35.79
C ARG A 411 -10.10 48.27 35.43
N ILE A 412 -9.52 47.34 36.18
CA ILE A 412 -9.60 45.91 35.90
C ILE A 412 -10.97 45.34 36.28
N HIS A 413 -11.74 44.87 35.30
CA HIS A 413 -13.05 44.24 35.48
C HIS A 413 -12.96 42.70 35.58
N PHE A 414 -12.04 42.08 34.84
CA PHE A 414 -11.76 40.64 34.90
C PHE A 414 -10.28 40.37 34.62
N MET A 415 -9.75 39.31 35.23
CA MET A 415 -8.42 38.79 34.92
C MET A 415 -8.38 37.27 35.03
N ASN A 416 -7.62 36.64 34.13
CA ASN A 416 -7.38 35.20 34.20
C ASN A 416 -6.20 34.85 35.12
N SER A 417 -6.02 33.55 35.35
CA SER A 417 -4.96 33.01 36.23
C SER A 417 -3.53 33.29 35.73
N ALA A 418 -3.34 33.53 34.43
CA ALA A 418 -2.05 33.92 33.88
C ALA A 418 -1.71 35.37 34.24
N ALA A 419 -2.67 36.28 34.19
CA ALA A 419 -2.51 37.67 34.61
C ALA A 419 -2.15 37.79 36.10
N HIS A 420 -2.63 36.88 36.96
CA HIS A 420 -2.25 36.87 38.38
C HIS A 420 -0.74 36.73 38.61
N ARG A 421 -0.02 36.05 37.70
CA ARG A 421 1.43 35.82 37.83
C ARG A 421 2.29 37.02 37.41
N LEU A 422 1.69 38.00 36.72
CA LEU A 422 2.37 39.20 36.23
C LEU A 422 2.09 40.42 37.11
N LEU A 423 1.27 40.29 38.15
CA LEU A 423 0.98 41.35 39.10
C LEU A 423 2.24 41.78 39.87
N THR A 424 2.25 43.04 40.30
CA THR A 424 3.27 43.55 41.20
C THR A 424 3.27 42.77 42.53
N PRO A 425 4.42 42.59 43.19
CA PRO A 425 4.52 41.78 44.42
C PRO A 425 3.58 42.21 45.55
N ASP A 426 3.22 43.50 45.60
CA ASP A 426 2.36 44.09 46.64
C ASP A 426 0.85 44.00 46.30
N MET A 427 0.48 43.42 45.15
CA MET A 427 -0.89 43.38 44.66
C MET A 427 -1.46 41.95 44.57
N PRO A 428 -2.27 41.51 45.55
CA PRO A 428 -2.95 40.22 45.47
C PRO A 428 -4.14 40.27 44.48
N PRO A 429 -4.49 39.16 43.79
CA PRO A 429 -5.50 39.13 42.74
C PRO A 429 -6.88 39.65 43.15
N GLU A 430 -7.32 39.38 44.39
CA GLU A 430 -8.62 39.81 44.88
C GLU A 430 -8.70 41.33 45.08
N ARG A 431 -7.54 42.00 45.24
CA ARG A 431 -7.43 43.47 45.36
C ARG A 431 -7.14 44.16 44.04
N ALA A 432 -6.78 43.41 43.00
CA ALA A 432 -6.49 43.94 41.67
C ALA A 432 -7.79 44.32 40.91
N LEU A 433 -8.90 43.61 41.17
CA LEU A 433 -10.21 43.95 40.60
C LEU A 433 -10.65 45.36 41.03
N GLY A 434 -11.00 46.21 40.06
CA GLY A 434 -11.40 47.61 40.24
C GLY A 434 -10.24 48.61 40.39
N ARG A 435 -8.98 48.16 40.36
CA ARG A 435 -7.79 49.03 40.38
C ARG A 435 -7.36 49.44 38.97
N PRO A 436 -6.65 50.58 38.81
CA PRO A 436 -6.05 50.97 37.54
C PRO A 436 -5.05 49.93 37.04
N PHE A 437 -5.04 49.67 35.73
CA PHE A 437 -4.19 48.67 35.10
C PHE A 437 -2.68 48.88 35.34
N LEU A 438 -2.17 50.11 35.24
CA LEU A 438 -0.73 50.38 35.41
C LEU A 438 -0.22 50.16 36.83
N ASP A 439 -1.05 50.48 37.83
CA ASP A 439 -0.70 50.26 39.25
C ASP A 439 -0.54 48.77 39.56
N ALA A 440 -1.29 47.92 38.86
CA ALA A 440 -1.32 46.48 39.09
C ALA A 440 -0.15 45.74 38.41
N PHE A 441 0.36 46.22 37.27
CA PHE A 441 1.33 45.49 36.42
C PHE A 441 2.69 46.20 36.21
N ALA A 442 2.83 47.49 36.53
CA ALA A 442 4.08 48.27 36.45
C ALA A 442 4.95 47.99 35.19
N LEU A 443 4.52 48.52 34.05
CA LEU A 443 5.07 48.25 32.71
C LEU A 443 5.99 49.38 32.21
N LEU A 444 7.10 49.02 31.56
CA LEU A 444 8.02 49.94 30.87
C LEU A 444 8.00 49.66 29.36
N LEU A 445 8.19 50.68 28.52
CA LEU A 445 8.37 50.47 27.07
C LEU A 445 9.72 49.78 26.79
N ARG A 446 9.72 48.81 25.85
CA ARG A 446 10.89 47.98 25.53
C ARG A 446 12.09 48.79 25.02
N ASP A 447 11.85 49.83 24.22
CA ASP A 447 12.91 50.52 23.46
C ASP A 447 13.42 51.81 24.13
N ASP A 448 12.65 52.47 25.01
CA ASP A 448 13.02 53.81 25.56
C ASP A 448 13.25 53.85 27.07
N ARG A 449 13.00 52.76 27.82
CA ARG A 449 12.98 52.73 29.31
C ARG A 449 12.00 53.72 29.96
N ASP A 450 11.21 54.45 29.17
CA ASP A 450 10.14 55.30 29.63
C ASP A 450 8.94 54.48 30.15
N ASP A 451 8.18 55.08 31.07
CA ASP A 451 6.97 54.46 31.62
C ASP A 451 5.91 54.28 30.53
N PHE A 452 5.31 53.09 30.48
CA PHE A 452 4.21 52.81 29.56
C PHE A 452 2.96 53.64 29.91
N SER A 453 2.40 54.36 28.93
CA SER A 453 1.26 55.27 29.14
C SER A 453 -0.07 54.66 28.68
N LEU A 454 -1.04 54.57 29.62
CA LEU A 454 -2.43 54.19 29.32
C LEU A 454 -3.10 55.18 28.34
N GLY A 455 -2.70 56.45 28.36
CA GLY A 455 -3.26 57.46 27.46
C GLY A 455 -2.97 57.17 26.00
N GLY A 456 -1.71 56.81 25.68
CA GLY A 456 -1.30 56.44 24.32
C GLY A 456 -1.99 55.16 23.82
N LEU A 457 -2.20 54.20 24.72
CA LEU A 457 -2.95 52.98 24.42
C LEU A 457 -4.41 53.29 24.06
N TYR A 458 -5.09 54.12 24.86
CA TYR A 458 -6.49 54.48 24.64
C TYR A 458 -6.68 55.39 23.42
N GLU A 459 -5.72 56.26 23.11
CA GLU A 459 -5.71 57.05 21.87
C GLU A 459 -5.65 56.15 20.63
N SER A 460 -4.75 55.16 20.65
CA SER A 460 -4.60 54.17 19.56
C SER A 460 -5.85 53.29 19.42
N LEU A 461 -6.48 52.90 20.54
CA LEU A 461 -7.76 52.19 20.54
C LEU A 461 -8.92 53.04 20.02
N ALA A 462 -8.91 54.35 20.29
CA ALA A 462 -9.94 55.27 19.81
C ALA A 462 -9.86 55.48 18.29
N SER A 463 -8.65 55.51 17.72
CA SER A 463 -8.42 55.71 16.29
C SER A 463 -8.61 54.43 15.48
N GLU A 464 -8.04 53.31 15.91
CA GLU A 464 -7.90 52.08 15.11
C GLU A 464 -8.70 50.89 15.67
N GLY A 465 -9.23 50.99 16.89
CA GLY A 465 -9.97 49.91 17.57
C GLY A 465 -9.08 48.79 18.12
N VAL A 466 -7.79 48.80 17.80
CA VAL A 466 -6.76 47.88 18.25
C VAL A 466 -5.50 48.66 18.57
N ALA A 467 -4.76 48.27 19.60
CA ALA A 467 -3.46 48.82 19.92
C ALA A 467 -2.46 47.71 20.26
N ARG A 468 -1.19 47.91 19.89
CA ARG A 468 -0.12 46.93 20.06
C ARG A 468 1.14 47.60 20.54
N ASP A 469 1.68 47.09 21.64
CA ASP A 469 2.93 47.57 22.21
C ASP A 469 3.78 46.40 22.72
N SER A 470 5.11 46.57 22.72
CA SER A 470 6.03 45.63 23.36
C SER A 470 6.57 46.27 24.63
N VAL A 471 6.32 45.64 25.76
CA VAL A 471 6.58 46.18 27.10
C VAL A 471 7.39 45.20 27.94
N VAL A 472 8.06 45.71 28.96
CA VAL A 472 8.89 44.93 29.88
C VAL A 472 8.35 45.14 31.28
N LEU A 473 8.23 44.05 32.06
CA LEU A 473 7.88 44.16 33.47
C LEU A 473 9.01 44.88 34.22
N ALA A 474 8.65 45.94 34.95
CA ALA A 474 9.60 46.71 35.75
C ALA A 474 10.17 45.90 36.94
N HIS A 475 9.55 44.76 37.26
CA HIS A 475 9.89 43.87 38.37
C HIS A 475 10.12 42.42 37.92
N GLY A 476 10.87 41.66 38.74
CA GLY A 476 11.29 40.28 38.43
C GLY A 476 12.67 40.19 37.76
N GLN A 477 13.42 39.14 38.08
CA GLN A 477 14.75 38.84 37.53
C GLN A 477 14.78 37.37 37.05
N PRO A 478 15.06 37.09 35.76
CA PRO A 478 15.26 38.04 34.66
C PRO A 478 13.98 38.81 34.31
N ARG A 479 14.14 39.99 33.68
CA ARG A 479 13.00 40.79 33.19
C ARG A 479 12.30 40.07 32.04
N ARG A 480 10.98 39.98 32.11
CA ARG A 480 10.14 39.34 31.08
C ARG A 480 9.72 40.35 30.03
N ILE A 481 9.70 39.93 28.77
CA ILE A 481 9.23 40.73 27.63
C ILE A 481 7.79 40.30 27.34
N LEU A 482 6.88 41.27 27.34
CA LEU A 482 5.47 41.05 27.10
C LEU A 482 5.04 41.79 25.83
N ASP A 483 4.37 41.08 24.94
CA ASP A 483 3.63 41.72 23.85
C ASP A 483 2.21 42.00 24.32
N LEU A 484 1.85 43.29 24.34
CA LEU A 484 0.57 43.80 24.76
C LEU A 484 -0.30 44.03 23.53
N HIS A 485 -1.45 43.37 23.50
CA HIS A 485 -2.46 43.53 22.46
C HIS A 485 -3.77 43.96 23.11
N ALA A 486 -4.21 45.18 22.84
CA ALA A 486 -5.47 45.70 23.34
C ALA A 486 -6.50 45.80 22.20
N VAL A 487 -7.75 45.43 22.49
CA VAL A 487 -8.86 45.49 21.53
C VAL A 487 -10.09 46.05 22.22
N ARG A 488 -10.78 46.97 21.56
CA ARG A 488 -12.06 47.48 22.02
C ARG A 488 -13.17 46.43 21.82
N MET A 489 -13.98 46.15 22.84
CA MET A 489 -15.02 45.10 22.80
C MET A 489 -16.41 45.60 22.40
N ASP A 490 -16.59 46.91 22.18
CA ASP A 490 -17.87 47.48 21.74
C ASP A 490 -17.98 47.58 20.20
N ASN A 491 -19.21 47.45 19.69
CA ASN A 491 -19.52 47.41 18.25
C ASN A 491 -19.68 48.81 17.61
N LEU A 492 -19.33 49.90 18.30
CA LEU A 492 -19.50 51.26 17.81
C LEU A 492 -18.15 51.79 17.32
N ALA A 493 -17.99 51.92 15.99
CA ALA A 493 -16.74 52.35 15.37
C ALA A 493 -16.28 53.76 15.80
N ARG A 494 -17.17 54.61 16.33
CA ARG A 494 -16.84 55.93 16.92
C ARG A 494 -17.76 56.24 18.11
N GLY A 495 -17.18 56.44 19.29
CA GLY A 495 -17.86 56.71 20.56
C GLY A 495 -16.92 56.54 21.76
N PRO A 496 -17.35 56.88 22.99
CA PRO A 496 -16.55 56.64 24.19
C PRO A 496 -16.28 55.14 24.36
N ILE A 497 -15.02 54.78 24.67
CA ILE A 497 -14.57 53.40 24.82
C ILE A 497 -15.30 52.77 26.01
N GLY A 498 -16.04 51.68 25.78
CA GLY A 498 -16.77 50.95 26.81
C GLY A 498 -15.90 49.97 27.58
N GLU A 499 -15.69 48.77 27.02
CA GLU A 499 -14.80 47.75 27.61
C GLU A 499 -13.63 47.45 26.66
N VAL A 500 -12.44 47.28 27.24
CA VAL A 500 -11.20 46.95 26.50
C VAL A 500 -10.71 45.58 26.95
N LEU A 501 -10.37 44.71 26.00
CA LEU A 501 -9.67 43.47 26.26
C LEU A 501 -8.17 43.67 26.03
N VAL A 502 -7.36 43.46 27.06
CA VAL A 502 -5.90 43.49 26.98
C VAL A 502 -5.37 42.07 27.14
N SER A 503 -4.63 41.60 26.15
CA SER A 503 -3.86 40.35 26.22
C SER A 503 -2.39 40.70 26.36
N MET A 504 -1.70 40.09 27.32
CA MET A 504 -0.26 40.19 27.52
C MET A 504 0.35 38.80 27.36
N THR A 505 1.18 38.66 26.34
CA THR A 505 1.83 37.38 25.99
C THR A 505 3.28 37.43 26.42
N ASP A 506 3.72 36.50 27.28
CA ASP A 506 5.13 36.38 27.63
C ASP A 506 5.87 35.74 26.46
N VAL A 507 6.55 36.57 25.67
CA VAL A 507 7.27 36.14 24.48
C VAL A 507 8.74 35.86 24.78
N THR A 508 9.15 35.80 26.05
CA THR A 508 10.56 35.65 26.44
C THR A 508 11.18 34.37 25.85
N GLU A 509 10.57 33.20 26.09
CA GLU A 509 11.06 31.91 25.57
C GLU A 509 10.90 31.81 24.04
N LEU A 510 9.82 32.36 23.48
CA LEU A 510 9.59 32.38 22.04
C LEU A 510 10.63 33.25 21.33
N GLU A 511 11.03 34.37 21.91
CA GLU A 511 12.08 35.26 21.40
C GLU A 511 13.46 34.62 21.54
N GLU A 512 13.72 33.85 22.61
CA GLU A 512 14.94 33.06 22.78
C GLU A 512 15.01 31.90 21.78
N ALA A 513 13.93 31.15 21.61
CA ALA A 513 13.81 30.08 20.62
C ALA A 513 13.88 30.64 19.19
N ASN A 514 13.24 31.78 18.92
CA ASN A 514 13.37 32.48 17.64
C ASN A 514 14.79 32.98 17.43
N ARG A 515 15.53 33.38 18.47
CA ARG A 515 16.94 33.74 18.37
C ARG A 515 17.79 32.53 18.00
N GLU A 516 17.55 31.38 18.61
CA GLU A 516 18.21 30.12 18.28
C GLU A 516 17.87 29.64 16.86
N LEU A 517 16.59 29.67 16.47
CA LEU A 517 16.15 29.36 15.10
C LEU A 517 16.75 30.32 14.08
N ARG A 518 16.80 31.63 14.39
CA ARG A 518 17.49 32.62 13.55
C ARG A 518 18.98 32.32 13.46
N PHE A 519 19.61 31.88 14.54
CA PHE A 519 21.02 31.48 14.56
C PHE A 519 21.25 30.25 13.67
N GLN A 520 20.49 29.17 13.84
CA GLN A 520 20.57 27.96 13.00
C GLN A 520 20.24 28.21 11.52
N ALA A 521 19.27 29.07 11.25
CA ALA A 521 18.93 29.46 9.89
C ALA A 521 20.08 30.23 9.20
N SER A 522 21.02 30.80 9.96
CA SER A 522 22.08 31.66 9.45
C SER A 522 23.52 31.18 9.70
N HIS A 523 23.73 30.16 10.54
CA HIS A 523 25.05 29.65 10.92
C HIS A 523 25.14 28.13 10.78
N ASP A 524 26.35 27.64 10.57
CA ASP A 524 26.70 26.21 10.61
C ASP A 524 26.82 25.74 12.07
N GLN A 525 26.13 24.68 12.43
CA GLN A 525 26.04 24.21 13.83
C GLN A 525 27.37 23.67 14.37
N MET A 526 28.23 23.16 13.49
CA MET A 526 29.48 22.53 13.90
C MET A 526 30.60 23.54 14.13
N THR A 527 30.67 24.59 13.32
CA THR A 527 31.75 25.59 13.36
C THR A 527 31.33 26.93 13.95
N GLY A 528 30.03 27.23 14.01
CA GLY A 528 29.50 28.53 14.39
C GLY A 528 29.73 29.65 13.36
N LEU A 529 30.26 29.31 12.17
CA LEU A 529 30.44 30.23 11.05
C LEU A 529 29.11 30.48 10.33
N LEU A 530 29.06 31.45 9.40
CA LEU A 530 27.87 31.65 8.58
C LEU A 530 27.60 30.41 7.72
N ASN A 531 26.34 30.04 7.54
CA ASN A 531 26.00 29.03 6.54
C ASN A 531 25.99 29.66 5.13
N ARG A 532 26.03 28.82 4.09
CA ARG A 532 26.05 29.26 2.68
C ARG A 532 25.00 30.33 2.37
N ARG A 533 23.76 30.13 2.83
CA ARG A 533 22.63 31.05 2.61
C ARG A 533 22.92 32.44 3.19
N ARG A 534 23.30 32.53 4.47
CA ARG A 534 23.58 33.80 5.13
C ARG A 534 24.84 34.46 4.58
N PHE A 535 25.84 33.67 4.20
CA PHE A 535 27.07 34.18 3.61
C PHE A 535 26.80 34.94 2.30
N ILE A 536 25.97 34.39 1.40
CA ILE A 536 25.51 35.07 0.18
C ILE A 536 24.75 36.36 0.51
N GLU A 537 23.83 36.31 1.48
CA GLU A 537 23.07 37.51 1.91
C GLU A 537 23.99 38.65 2.38
N VAL A 538 25.07 38.33 3.11
CA VAL A 538 26.03 39.33 3.59
C VAL A 538 26.79 39.98 2.43
N ILE A 539 27.14 39.20 1.40
CA ILE A 539 27.79 39.71 0.19
C ILE A 539 26.83 40.66 -0.55
N ASP A 540 25.57 40.26 -0.71
CA ASP A 540 24.54 41.06 -1.37
C ASP A 540 24.18 42.34 -0.60
N GLN A 541 24.15 42.30 0.74
CA GLN A 541 23.96 43.50 1.58
C GLN A 541 25.11 44.49 1.39
N HIS A 542 26.35 44.00 1.32
CA HIS A 542 27.52 44.83 1.02
C HIS A 542 27.41 45.44 -0.37
N ARG A 543 27.00 44.65 -1.37
CA ARG A 543 26.76 45.08 -2.77
C ARG A 543 25.73 46.20 -2.86
N ARG A 544 24.62 46.12 -2.11
CA ARG A 544 23.55 47.13 -2.08
C ARG A 544 23.90 48.39 -1.27
N GLY A 545 25.04 48.37 -0.57
CA GLY A 545 25.50 49.51 0.23
C GLY A 545 24.76 49.71 1.54
N GLU A 546 23.98 48.73 1.99
CA GLU A 546 23.16 48.77 3.21
C GLU A 546 24.01 48.84 4.49
N SER A 547 25.31 48.57 4.41
CA SER A 547 26.24 48.53 5.55
C SER A 547 26.89 49.88 5.89
N GLY A 548 26.49 50.99 5.24
CA GLY A 548 27.12 52.31 5.40
C GLY A 548 28.55 52.43 4.85
N ARG A 549 29.03 51.38 4.17
CA ARG A 549 30.32 51.26 3.45
C ARG A 549 30.09 50.89 1.97
N GLY A 550 28.93 51.25 1.44
CA GLY A 550 28.51 50.91 0.08
C GLY A 550 29.35 51.60 -0.99
N GLY A 551 29.57 50.90 -2.11
CA GLY A 551 30.28 51.42 -3.29
C GLY A 551 31.77 51.07 -3.38
N ASP A 552 32.25 50.23 -2.46
CA ASP A 552 33.67 49.94 -2.28
C ASP A 552 33.82 48.42 -2.48
N GLY A 553 34.44 48.01 -3.60
CA GLY A 553 34.50 46.60 -4.07
C GLY A 553 35.09 45.58 -3.08
N GLY A 554 35.35 44.35 -3.49
CA GLY A 554 35.85 43.34 -2.53
C GLY A 554 36.57 42.17 -3.19
N ILE A 555 37.02 41.23 -2.38
CA ILE A 555 37.49 39.93 -2.86
C ILE A 555 36.81 38.82 -2.06
N LEU A 556 36.25 37.88 -2.80
CA LEU A 556 35.63 36.68 -2.28
C LEU A 556 36.61 35.52 -2.46
N LEU A 557 36.82 34.72 -1.43
CA LEU A 557 37.67 33.54 -1.44
C LEU A 557 36.83 32.31 -1.16
N TRP A 558 36.95 31.31 -2.03
CA TRP A 558 36.52 29.94 -1.78
C TRP A 558 37.75 29.14 -1.38
N VAL A 559 37.72 28.50 -0.22
CA VAL A 559 38.82 27.73 0.35
C VAL A 559 38.35 26.30 0.54
N ASP A 560 39.13 25.36 0.04
CA ASP A 560 38.82 23.94 0.12
C ASP A 560 40.05 23.17 0.59
N LEU A 561 39.89 22.34 1.62
CA LEU A 561 41.01 21.62 2.23
C LEU A 561 41.41 20.41 1.36
N ASP A 562 42.65 20.39 0.89
CA ASP A 562 43.12 19.31 0.03
C ASP A 562 43.17 17.99 0.81
N HIS A 563 42.75 16.90 0.15
CA HIS A 563 42.83 15.53 0.68
C HIS A 563 42.05 15.29 2.00
N PHE A 564 41.05 16.11 2.34
CA PHE A 564 40.26 15.91 3.58
C PHE A 564 39.60 14.53 3.67
N ARG A 565 39.14 13.96 2.54
CA ARG A 565 38.61 12.59 2.50
C ARG A 565 39.62 11.55 2.98
N LEU A 566 40.90 11.67 2.63
CA LEU A 566 41.95 10.77 3.12
C LEU A 566 42.18 10.91 4.62
N VAL A 567 41.97 12.10 5.19
CA VAL A 567 41.99 12.30 6.66
C VAL A 567 40.85 11.52 7.32
N ASN A 568 39.66 11.49 6.70
CA ASN A 568 38.51 10.73 7.18
C ASN A 568 38.60 9.22 6.92
N GLU A 569 39.30 8.77 5.88
CA GLU A 569 39.50 7.34 5.59
C GLU A 569 40.66 6.74 6.39
N GLY A 570 41.70 7.53 6.67
CA GLY A 570 42.87 7.12 7.45
C GLY A 570 42.74 7.27 8.96
N SER A 571 41.73 8.01 9.45
CA SER A 571 41.45 8.26 10.87
C SER A 571 39.94 8.19 11.15
N SER A 572 39.48 8.12 12.40
CA SER A 572 38.04 8.17 12.69
C SER A 572 37.46 9.54 12.29
N HIS A 573 36.17 9.59 11.91
CA HIS A 573 35.45 10.83 11.59
C HIS A 573 35.60 11.95 12.65
N GLN A 574 35.86 11.58 13.90
CA GLN A 574 36.12 12.52 15.00
C GLN A 574 37.34 13.43 14.76
N VAL A 575 38.37 12.93 14.07
CA VAL A 575 39.59 13.69 13.76
C VAL A 575 39.33 14.71 12.65
N GLY A 576 38.57 14.33 11.61
CA GLY A 576 38.10 15.25 10.57
C GLY A 576 37.24 16.37 11.17
N ASP A 577 36.36 16.04 12.10
CA ASP A 577 35.52 17.03 12.76
C ASP A 577 36.32 18.03 13.62
N ALA A 578 37.34 17.53 14.33
CA ALA A 578 38.25 18.36 15.10
C ALA A 578 39.05 19.30 14.20
N LEU A 579 39.51 18.81 13.04
CA LEU A 579 40.22 19.60 12.03
C LEU A 579 39.37 20.76 11.52
N ILE A 580 38.13 20.50 11.13
CA ILE A 580 37.20 21.53 10.64
C ILE A 580 36.93 22.60 11.70
N ARG A 581 36.61 22.19 12.94
CA ARG A 581 36.38 23.13 14.05
C ARG A 581 37.62 23.98 14.35
N ARG A 582 38.81 23.39 14.31
CA ARG A 582 40.05 24.08 14.63
C ARG A 582 40.46 25.05 13.52
N ILE A 583 40.26 24.69 12.26
CA ILE A 583 40.49 25.56 11.11
C ILE A 583 39.51 26.75 11.10
N ALA A 584 38.23 26.52 11.39
CA ALA A 584 37.23 27.59 11.51
C ALA A 584 37.62 28.61 12.60
N SER A 585 38.03 28.12 13.77
CA SER A 585 38.53 28.96 14.86
C SER A 585 39.82 29.70 14.46
N TYR A 586 40.72 29.02 13.75
CA TYR A 586 41.96 29.60 13.26
C TYR A 586 41.73 30.76 12.28
N PHE A 587 40.79 30.61 11.32
CA PHE A 587 40.40 31.69 10.41
C PHE A 587 39.81 32.89 11.15
N SER A 588 39.02 32.65 12.19
CA SER A 588 38.40 33.73 13.00
C SER A 588 39.43 34.58 13.75
N VAL A 589 40.60 34.02 14.08
CA VAL A 589 41.71 34.72 14.75
C VAL A 589 42.67 35.35 13.73
N LEU A 590 42.92 34.66 12.61
CA LEU A 590 43.86 35.09 11.58
C LEU A 590 43.35 36.30 10.79
N LEU A 591 42.05 36.33 10.49
CA LEU A 591 41.45 37.34 9.62
C LEU A 591 41.11 38.64 10.38
N PRO A 592 41.05 39.79 9.68
CA PRO A 592 40.67 41.06 10.29
C PRO A 592 39.30 40.98 11.01
N ALA A 593 39.15 41.77 12.08
CA ALA A 593 37.91 41.82 12.85
C ALA A 593 36.70 42.15 11.96
N ARG A 594 35.59 41.43 12.16
CA ARG A 594 34.33 41.53 11.38
C ARG A 594 34.43 41.08 9.92
N THR A 595 35.44 40.28 9.56
CA THR A 595 35.47 39.58 8.26
C THR A 595 34.37 38.52 8.23
N PRO A 596 33.44 38.54 7.25
CA PRO A 596 32.48 37.46 7.08
C PRO A 596 33.18 36.17 6.65
N ILE A 597 32.94 35.09 7.40
CA ILE A 597 33.45 33.75 7.14
C ILE A 597 32.25 32.81 7.16
N GLY A 598 32.12 31.97 6.14
CA GLY A 598 31.09 30.96 6.06
C GLY A 598 31.65 29.55 5.86
N ARG A 599 30.92 28.54 6.32
CA ARG A 599 31.13 27.15 5.91
C ARG A 599 30.13 26.83 4.81
N LEU A 600 30.65 26.43 3.65
CA LEU A 600 29.86 26.30 2.41
C LEU A 600 29.51 24.85 2.10
N GLY A 601 30.34 23.92 2.56
CA GLY A 601 30.22 22.47 2.42
C GLY A 601 30.99 21.74 3.55
N ASP A 602 31.34 20.48 3.32
CA ASP A 602 31.95 19.64 4.36
C ASP A 602 33.34 20.15 4.78
N ASP A 603 34.23 20.38 3.81
CA ASP A 603 35.60 20.86 3.95
C ASP A 603 35.84 22.22 3.26
N GLU A 604 34.76 22.94 2.96
CA GLU A 604 34.75 24.15 2.15
C GLU A 604 34.35 25.40 2.97
N PHE A 605 35.12 26.47 2.80
CA PHE A 605 34.95 27.74 3.51
C PHE A 605 34.89 28.93 2.54
N GLY A 606 34.03 29.89 2.86
CA GLY A 606 33.92 31.17 2.17
C GLY A 606 34.47 32.30 3.02
N ILE A 607 35.30 33.18 2.46
CA ILE A 607 35.80 34.37 3.15
C ILE A 607 35.58 35.59 2.26
N PHE A 608 34.94 36.64 2.81
CA PHE A 608 34.71 37.89 2.09
C PHE A 608 35.51 39.05 2.70
N LEU A 609 36.39 39.65 1.90
CA LEU A 609 37.21 40.79 2.32
C LEU A 609 36.75 42.06 1.61
N SER A 610 36.22 43.01 2.39
CA SER A 610 35.67 44.29 1.88
C SER A 610 36.74 45.32 1.56
N ALA A 611 36.39 46.29 0.72
CA ALA A 611 37.25 47.39 0.26
C ALA A 611 37.86 48.28 1.35
N ALA A 612 37.28 48.34 2.54
CA ALA A 612 37.82 49.14 3.65
C ALA A 612 38.97 48.45 4.40
N SER A 613 39.20 47.15 4.15
CA SER A 613 40.31 46.36 4.73
C SER A 613 41.62 46.44 3.91
N VAL A 614 41.73 47.43 3.02
CA VAL A 614 42.50 47.35 1.76
C VAL A 614 43.72 48.25 1.75
N ALA A 615 44.61 47.98 2.69
CA ALA A 615 46.01 48.12 2.34
C ALA A 615 46.53 46.89 1.57
N ASP A 616 45.79 45.75 1.56
CA ASP A 616 46.36 44.41 1.33
C ASP A 616 45.49 43.46 0.44
N ARG A 617 44.60 43.95 -0.46
CA ARG A 617 43.69 43.09 -1.29
C ARG A 617 44.40 41.94 -2.02
N HIS A 618 45.63 42.17 -2.47
CA HIS A 618 46.40 41.18 -3.23
C HIS A 618 47.31 40.29 -2.36
N SER A 619 47.54 40.64 -1.09
CA SER A 619 48.45 39.91 -0.21
C SER A 619 47.71 38.92 0.71
N TRP A 620 46.48 39.23 1.13
CA TRP A 620 45.69 38.38 2.03
C TRP A 620 45.43 36.96 1.53
N PRO A 621 45.01 36.73 0.28
CA PRO A 621 44.77 35.37 -0.21
C PRO A 621 46.03 34.49 -0.18
N ASN A 622 47.20 35.07 -0.47
CA ASN A 622 48.49 34.38 -0.36
C ASN A 622 48.91 34.15 1.09
N ARG A 623 48.67 35.11 1.99
CA ARG A 623 48.92 34.95 3.43
C ARG A 623 48.04 33.84 4.01
N LEU A 624 46.77 33.77 3.61
CA LEU A 624 45.85 32.71 4.03
C LEU A 624 46.34 31.33 3.57
N LEU A 625 46.77 31.21 2.32
CA LEU A 625 47.34 29.97 1.80
C LEU A 625 48.58 29.53 2.59
N VAL A 626 49.51 30.45 2.89
CA VAL A 626 50.70 30.16 3.72
C VAL A 626 50.29 29.76 5.14
N ALA A 627 49.34 30.47 5.75
CA ALA A 627 48.88 30.17 7.09
C ALA A 627 48.23 28.78 7.20
N ILE A 628 47.45 28.36 6.19
CA ILE A 628 46.89 27.01 6.14
C ILE A 628 48.00 25.96 5.99
N ARG A 629 49.01 26.21 5.14
CA ARG A 629 50.17 25.30 5.00
C ARG A 629 50.95 25.14 6.29
N GLU A 630 51.06 26.19 7.09
CA GLU A 630 51.78 26.16 8.38
C GLU A 630 50.92 25.65 9.54
N PHE A 631 49.61 25.52 9.33
CA PHE A 631 48.69 25.02 10.33
C PHE A 631 48.98 23.54 10.63
N ARG A 632 49.13 23.25 11.93
CA ARG A 632 49.31 21.89 12.45
C ARG A 632 48.22 21.59 13.46
N LEU A 633 47.56 20.46 13.28
CA LEU A 633 46.64 19.91 14.25
C LEU A 633 47.32 18.78 15.01
N GLU A 634 47.35 18.88 16.33
CA GLU A 634 47.73 17.77 17.22
C GLU A 634 46.47 17.21 17.87
N GLU A 635 46.03 16.03 17.42
CA GLU A 635 44.81 15.39 17.91
C GLU A 635 45.05 13.88 18.04
N ALA A 636 44.65 13.26 19.16
CA ALA A 636 44.83 11.83 19.43
C ALA A 636 46.27 11.28 19.24
N GLY A 637 47.29 12.12 19.43
CA GLY A 637 48.71 11.74 19.25
C GLY A 637 49.21 11.76 17.80
N LEU A 638 48.37 12.19 16.85
CA LEU A 638 48.74 12.42 15.45
C LEU A 638 49.02 13.91 15.22
N SER A 639 50.06 14.22 14.44
CA SER A 639 50.33 15.57 13.94
C SER A 639 49.93 15.64 12.47
N LEU A 640 48.85 16.34 12.17
CA LEU A 640 48.30 16.49 10.83
C LEU A 640 48.65 17.87 10.28
N GLN A 641 49.16 17.89 9.05
CA GLN A 641 49.40 19.09 8.27
C GLN A 641 48.52 19.00 7.02
N VAL A 642 47.77 20.05 6.73
CA VAL A 642 46.87 20.11 5.58
C VAL A 642 47.25 21.25 4.66
N THR A 643 46.89 21.13 3.39
CA THR A 643 46.97 22.21 2.42
C THR A 643 45.57 22.61 1.97
N ALA A 644 45.46 23.71 1.23
CA ALA A 644 44.19 24.13 0.68
C ALA A 644 44.33 24.65 -0.76
N SER A 645 43.30 24.39 -1.53
CA SER A 645 43.05 25.03 -2.81
C SER A 645 42.16 26.25 -2.58
N ILE A 646 42.56 27.40 -3.13
CA ILE A 646 41.85 28.67 -2.95
C ILE A 646 41.47 29.25 -4.30
N GLY A 647 40.18 29.46 -4.52
CA GLY A 647 39.66 30.27 -5.62
C GLY A 647 39.34 31.68 -5.16
N SER A 648 39.65 32.70 -5.95
CA SER A 648 39.31 34.09 -5.61
C SER A 648 38.56 34.83 -6.69
N ARG A 649 37.51 35.57 -6.35
CA ARG A 649 36.77 36.45 -7.25
C ARG A 649 36.78 37.88 -6.74
N VAL A 650 37.21 38.82 -7.58
CA VAL A 650 37.13 40.25 -7.27
C VAL A 650 35.71 40.75 -7.55
N LEU A 651 35.08 41.32 -6.53
CA LEU A 651 33.77 41.95 -6.62
C LEU A 651 33.93 43.41 -7.06
N PRO A 652 33.30 43.82 -8.18
CA PRO A 652 33.44 45.18 -8.70
C PRO A 652 32.73 46.19 -7.78
N ALA A 653 33.29 47.40 -7.72
CA ALA A 653 32.79 48.48 -6.87
C ALA A 653 31.42 49.02 -7.32
N ASP A 654 31.05 48.81 -8.59
CA ASP A 654 29.77 49.21 -9.18
C ASP A 654 28.60 48.29 -8.77
N GLY A 655 28.87 47.21 -8.03
CA GLY A 655 27.85 46.29 -7.52
C GLY A 655 27.13 45.49 -8.61
N SER A 656 27.73 45.36 -9.79
CA SER A 656 27.17 44.66 -10.96
C SER A 656 27.09 43.14 -10.80
N LEU A 657 27.93 42.55 -9.95
CA LEU A 657 27.99 41.10 -9.71
C LEU A 657 27.26 40.74 -8.41
N ASP A 658 26.25 39.86 -8.50
CA ASP A 658 25.53 39.36 -7.32
C ASP A 658 26.34 38.34 -6.52
N GLY A 659 25.95 38.14 -5.26
CA GLY A 659 26.68 37.27 -4.34
C GLY A 659 26.67 35.78 -4.72
N THR A 660 25.64 35.31 -5.43
CA THR A 660 25.53 33.90 -5.84
C THR A 660 26.50 33.62 -6.97
N THR A 661 26.44 34.43 -8.03
CA THR A 661 27.31 34.34 -9.20
C THR A 661 28.77 34.51 -8.80
N ALA A 662 29.07 35.49 -7.94
CA ALA A 662 30.44 35.69 -7.45
C ALA A 662 30.99 34.46 -6.71
N LEU A 663 30.13 33.77 -5.95
CA LEU A 663 30.49 32.58 -5.20
C LEU A 663 30.75 31.38 -6.12
N GLU A 664 29.90 31.16 -7.12
CA GLU A 664 30.08 30.12 -8.16
C GLU A 664 31.37 30.36 -8.96
N GLU A 665 31.67 31.61 -9.30
CA GLU A 665 32.92 31.97 -9.98
C GLU A 665 34.16 31.71 -9.09
N ALA A 666 34.06 31.98 -7.79
CA ALA A 666 35.13 31.66 -6.84
C ALA A 666 35.31 30.14 -6.66
N GLU A 667 34.22 29.37 -6.59
CA GLU A 667 34.22 27.90 -6.54
C GLU A 667 34.87 27.30 -7.80
N SER A 668 34.52 27.82 -8.97
CA SER A 668 35.08 27.45 -10.27
C SER A 668 36.59 27.68 -10.32
N ALA A 669 37.07 28.81 -9.80
CA ALA A 669 38.51 29.08 -9.65
C ALA A 669 39.19 28.13 -8.65
N CYS A 670 38.51 27.76 -7.56
CA CYS A 670 39.03 26.79 -6.59
C CYS A 670 39.17 25.39 -7.20
N THR A 671 38.17 24.96 -7.97
CA THR A 671 38.21 23.69 -8.72
C THR A 671 39.41 23.66 -9.65
N LEU A 672 39.67 24.76 -10.36
CA LEU A 672 40.86 24.90 -11.17
C LEU A 672 42.17 24.89 -10.35
N ALA A 673 42.18 25.46 -9.15
CA ALA A 673 43.32 25.38 -8.24
C ALA A 673 43.63 23.91 -7.86
N LYS A 674 42.59 23.11 -7.56
CA LYS A 674 42.71 21.66 -7.34
C LYS A 674 43.28 20.96 -8.56
N ASP A 675 42.75 21.25 -9.74
CA ASP A 675 43.17 20.62 -10.99
C ASP A 675 44.62 20.83 -11.36
N LEU A 676 45.15 22.00 -11.03
CA LEU A 676 46.54 22.33 -11.30
C LEU A 676 47.51 21.70 -10.29
N GLY A 677 47.04 20.87 -9.36
CA GLY A 677 47.83 20.13 -8.38
C GLY A 677 47.66 20.62 -6.94
N GLY A 678 46.55 21.29 -6.64
CA GLY A 678 46.19 21.75 -5.30
C GLY A 678 47.16 22.76 -4.69
N ASN A 679 46.98 23.01 -3.39
CA ASN A 679 47.82 23.85 -2.55
C ASN A 679 48.17 25.21 -3.18
N ARG A 680 47.20 25.91 -3.77
CA ARG A 680 47.44 27.15 -4.51
C ARG A 680 46.24 28.07 -4.52
N LEU A 681 46.51 29.31 -4.88
CA LEU A 681 45.52 30.34 -5.14
C LEU A 681 45.33 30.52 -6.65
N VAL A 682 44.09 30.55 -7.12
CA VAL A 682 43.72 30.89 -8.50
C VAL A 682 42.64 31.97 -8.49
N GLY A 683 42.88 33.05 -9.25
CA GLY A 683 41.90 34.13 -9.44
C GLY A 683 40.97 33.85 -10.61
N TYR A 684 39.68 34.15 -10.43
CA TYR A 684 38.68 34.08 -11.49
C TYR A 684 38.75 35.29 -12.42
N HIS A 685 39.03 34.97 -13.68
CA HIS A 685 38.95 35.88 -14.82
C HIS A 685 38.15 35.15 -15.91
N GLU A 686 37.08 35.76 -16.41
CA GLU A 686 36.06 35.15 -17.27
C GLU A 686 36.67 34.41 -18.49
N ASP A 687 37.52 35.10 -19.27
CA ASP A 687 38.20 34.51 -20.44
C ASP A 687 39.26 33.45 -20.09
N ASP A 688 39.87 33.56 -18.91
CA ASP A 688 41.05 32.78 -18.51
C ASP A 688 40.65 31.48 -17.80
N ASN A 689 39.61 31.53 -16.98
CA ASN A 689 39.12 30.37 -16.24
C ASN A 689 38.30 29.44 -17.12
N GLU A 690 37.43 29.92 -18.00
CA GLU A 690 36.77 29.01 -18.94
C GLU A 690 37.78 28.28 -19.84
N ARG A 691 38.87 28.95 -20.23
CA ARG A 691 39.95 28.32 -20.99
C ARG A 691 40.72 27.32 -20.13
N ARG A 692 41.01 27.66 -18.88
CA ARG A 692 41.76 26.80 -17.94
C ARG A 692 40.94 25.61 -17.41
N LEU A 693 39.63 25.76 -17.18
CA LEU A 693 38.70 24.66 -16.85
C LEU A 693 38.51 23.74 -18.05
N ARG A 694 38.37 24.29 -19.26
CA ARG A 694 38.43 23.48 -20.48
C ARG A 694 39.77 22.76 -20.57
N GLN A 695 40.90 23.43 -20.34
CA GLN A 695 42.23 22.80 -20.31
C GLN A 695 42.37 21.73 -19.22
N ALA A 696 41.77 21.93 -18.05
CA ALA A 696 41.79 20.98 -16.94
C ALA A 696 40.93 19.75 -17.24
N ASP A 697 39.70 19.94 -17.74
CA ASP A 697 38.84 18.86 -18.25
C ASP A 697 39.55 18.12 -19.39
N TYR A 698 40.21 18.83 -20.31
CA TYR A 698 41.04 18.22 -21.35
C TYR A 698 42.23 17.46 -20.77
N ALA A 699 42.86 17.95 -19.70
CA ALA A 699 43.98 17.28 -19.04
C ALA A 699 43.52 16.03 -18.27
N ARG A 700 42.36 16.07 -17.59
CA ARG A 700 41.76 14.90 -16.93
C ARG A 700 41.26 13.88 -17.95
N LEU A 701 40.63 14.32 -19.03
CA LEU A 701 40.24 13.46 -20.15
C LEU A 701 41.47 12.87 -20.84
N SER A 702 42.55 13.64 -20.99
CA SER A 702 43.83 13.16 -21.50
C SER A 702 44.43 12.11 -20.56
N ARG A 703 44.35 12.32 -19.23
CA ARG A 703 44.76 11.32 -18.23
C ARG A 703 43.91 10.05 -18.30
N LEU A 704 42.58 10.16 -18.49
CA LEU A 704 41.70 9.00 -18.69
C LEU A 704 42.10 8.23 -19.96
N LYS A 705 42.29 8.94 -21.08
CA LYS A 705 42.75 8.33 -22.34
C LYS A 705 44.10 7.67 -22.19
N GLN A 706 45.03 8.33 -21.50
CA GLN A 706 46.36 7.82 -21.25
C GLN A 706 46.31 6.60 -20.32
N ALA A 707 45.52 6.61 -19.24
CA ALA A 707 45.35 5.45 -18.37
C ALA A 707 44.76 4.24 -19.12
N LEU A 708 43.83 4.47 -20.06
CA LEU A 708 43.30 3.44 -20.96
C LEU A 708 44.36 2.91 -21.93
N GLN A 709 45.26 3.76 -22.41
CA GLN A 709 46.34 3.40 -23.35
C GLN A 709 47.51 2.68 -22.66
N ASP A 710 47.89 3.18 -21.49
CA ASP A 710 49.03 2.72 -20.69
C ASP A 710 48.64 1.56 -19.75
N ASN A 711 47.40 1.05 -19.81
CA ASN A 711 46.85 -0.01 -18.94
C ASN A 711 47.05 0.24 -17.43
N ARG A 712 46.81 1.47 -16.96
CA ARG A 712 46.97 1.84 -15.53
C ARG A 712 45.70 1.62 -14.69
N PHE A 713 44.74 0.90 -15.23
CA PHE A 713 43.60 0.44 -14.47
C PHE A 713 43.91 -0.91 -13.84
N SER A 714 43.34 -1.15 -12.68
CA SER A 714 43.44 -2.43 -11.99
C SER A 714 42.04 -2.96 -11.69
N LEU A 715 41.91 -4.28 -11.76
CA LEU A 715 40.66 -4.97 -11.47
C LEU A 715 40.72 -5.57 -10.08
N PHE A 716 39.73 -5.25 -9.27
CA PHE A 716 39.49 -5.84 -7.96
C PHE A 716 38.34 -6.83 -8.03
N ALA A 717 38.27 -7.76 -7.08
CA ALA A 717 37.24 -8.76 -6.95
C ALA A 717 36.59 -8.68 -5.56
N GLN A 718 35.27 -8.83 -5.49
CA GLN A 718 34.56 -9.03 -4.23
C GLN A 718 33.77 -10.34 -4.26
N GLU A 719 33.89 -11.16 -3.22
CA GLU A 719 33.13 -12.42 -3.13
C GLU A 719 31.64 -12.18 -2.88
N ILE A 720 30.82 -12.94 -3.62
CA ILE A 720 29.39 -13.13 -3.41
C ILE A 720 29.22 -14.53 -2.83
N HIS A 721 28.82 -14.60 -1.56
CA HIS A 721 28.75 -15.85 -0.80
C HIS A 721 27.37 -16.48 -0.90
N SER A 722 27.31 -17.80 -1.07
CA SER A 722 26.02 -18.48 -0.89
C SER A 722 25.63 -18.48 0.57
N VAL A 723 24.36 -18.17 0.81
CA VAL A 723 23.73 -18.22 2.12
C VAL A 723 23.40 -19.68 2.51
N SER A 724 23.27 -20.57 1.51
CA SER A 724 23.07 -22.01 1.69
C SER A 724 24.36 -22.80 1.38
N SER A 725 24.66 -23.85 2.14
CA SER A 725 26.02 -24.44 2.24
C SER A 725 26.57 -25.21 1.02
N GLU A 726 25.91 -25.18 -0.13
CA GLU A 726 26.37 -25.85 -1.36
C GLU A 726 26.65 -24.82 -2.45
N SER A 727 27.93 -24.57 -2.75
CA SER A 727 28.31 -23.84 -3.97
C SER A 727 29.39 -24.57 -4.75
N SER A 728 29.27 -24.50 -6.08
CA SER A 728 30.18 -25.06 -7.08
C SER A 728 31.45 -24.21 -7.30
N GLY A 729 31.64 -23.16 -6.49
CA GLY A 729 32.72 -22.17 -6.59
C GLY A 729 32.28 -20.79 -6.11
N PRO A 730 33.19 -19.81 -5.94
CA PRO A 730 32.87 -18.45 -5.56
C PRO A 730 32.25 -17.73 -6.75
N TRP A 731 31.29 -16.86 -6.44
CA TRP A 731 30.82 -15.82 -7.33
C TRP A 731 31.62 -14.56 -7.00
N LEU A 732 32.04 -13.82 -8.01
CA LEU A 732 32.91 -12.66 -7.85
C LEU A 732 32.34 -11.48 -8.63
N GLU A 733 32.29 -10.29 -8.02
CA GLU A 733 32.04 -9.04 -8.73
C GLU A 733 33.36 -8.33 -9.04
N VAL A 734 33.52 -7.90 -10.30
CA VAL A 734 34.69 -7.15 -10.76
C VAL A 734 34.49 -5.66 -10.53
N LEU A 735 35.43 -5.05 -9.82
CA LEU A 735 35.41 -3.64 -9.47
C LEU A 735 36.62 -2.92 -10.06
N LEU A 736 36.38 -1.81 -10.77
CA LEU A 736 37.44 -1.02 -11.38
C LEU A 736 38.14 -0.15 -10.33
N ARG A 737 39.47 -0.06 -10.41
CA ARG A 737 40.30 0.89 -9.65
C ARG A 737 41.30 1.57 -10.59
N LEU A 738 41.64 2.81 -10.30
CA LEU A 738 42.67 3.55 -11.03
C LEU A 738 43.95 3.58 -10.19
N GLU A 739 45.07 3.20 -10.77
CA GLU A 739 46.36 3.34 -10.11
C GLU A 739 46.80 4.81 -10.11
N SER A 740 47.14 5.31 -8.93
CA SER A 740 47.69 6.65 -8.78
C SER A 740 49.15 6.68 -9.23
N SER A 741 49.61 7.83 -9.74
CA SER A 741 51.01 8.04 -10.12
C SER A 741 51.98 7.97 -8.94
N GLU A 742 51.49 8.15 -7.70
CA GLU A 742 52.29 8.12 -6.47
C GLU A 742 52.25 6.74 -5.76
N GLY A 743 51.55 5.76 -6.35
CA GLY A 743 51.28 4.46 -5.74
C GLY A 743 49.98 4.45 -4.91
N GLY A 744 49.28 3.32 -4.92
CA GLY A 744 47.94 3.19 -4.33
C GLY A 744 46.81 3.33 -5.35
N PHE A 745 45.56 3.20 -4.88
CA PHE A 745 44.37 3.16 -5.74
C PHE A 745 43.44 4.34 -5.45
N GLU A 746 43.00 5.00 -6.51
CA GLU A 746 42.00 6.07 -6.44
C GLU A 746 40.59 5.50 -6.61
N SER A 747 39.61 6.16 -5.97
CA SER A 747 38.19 5.83 -6.16
C SER A 747 37.79 6.04 -7.63
N PRO A 748 37.07 5.09 -8.24
CA PRO A 748 36.68 5.22 -9.64
C PRO A 748 35.57 6.26 -9.86
N GLY A 749 34.86 6.71 -8.82
CA GLY A 749 33.68 7.58 -8.93
C GLY A 749 33.88 8.85 -9.78
N PRO A 750 34.81 9.75 -9.41
CA PRO A 750 35.07 10.98 -10.19
C PRO A 750 35.52 10.71 -11.63
N MET A 751 36.11 9.54 -11.87
CA MET A 751 36.57 9.12 -13.20
C MET A 751 35.44 8.54 -14.04
N ILE A 752 34.54 7.75 -13.44
CA ILE A 752 33.32 7.24 -14.08
C ILE A 752 32.42 8.41 -14.48
N GLU A 753 32.21 9.38 -13.59
CA GLU A 753 31.44 10.60 -13.89
C GLU A 753 32.03 11.36 -15.09
N LEU A 754 33.35 11.52 -15.13
CA LEU A 754 34.05 12.14 -16.25
C LEU A 754 33.89 11.31 -17.54
N ALA A 755 34.04 9.99 -17.46
CA ALA A 755 33.90 9.09 -18.59
C ALA A 755 32.47 9.10 -19.15
N GLU A 756 31.44 9.12 -18.29
CA GLU A 756 30.04 9.27 -18.71
C GLU A 756 29.81 10.62 -19.38
N ARG A 757 30.23 11.73 -18.76
CA ARG A 757 30.06 13.08 -19.32
C ARG A 757 30.65 13.23 -20.73
N PHE A 758 31.79 12.56 -20.99
CA PHE A 758 32.47 12.61 -22.30
C PHE A 758 32.20 11.38 -23.19
N ASN A 759 31.26 10.50 -22.83
CA ASN A 759 30.88 9.30 -23.57
C ASN A 759 32.05 8.32 -23.82
N TYR A 760 32.92 8.17 -22.84
CA TYR A 760 34.07 7.26 -22.81
C TYR A 760 33.78 5.91 -22.13
N MET A 761 32.64 5.74 -21.46
CA MET A 761 32.32 4.47 -20.78
C MET A 761 32.36 3.23 -21.69
N PRO A 762 31.90 3.27 -22.95
CA PRO A 762 32.04 2.11 -23.84
C PRO A 762 33.49 1.65 -24.03
N ARG A 763 34.47 2.57 -23.94
CA ARG A 763 35.89 2.22 -24.02
C ARG A 763 36.41 1.63 -22.70
N VAL A 764 35.92 2.15 -21.58
CA VAL A 764 36.24 1.65 -20.23
C VAL A 764 35.66 0.25 -20.05
N ASP A 765 34.39 0.04 -20.36
CA ASP A 765 33.73 -1.27 -20.24
C ASP A 765 34.43 -2.33 -21.10
N ARG A 766 34.77 -1.99 -22.36
CA ARG A 766 35.56 -2.89 -23.23
C ARG A 766 36.94 -3.21 -22.65
N TRP A 767 37.59 -2.24 -22.00
CA TRP A 767 38.86 -2.45 -21.30
C TRP A 767 38.66 -3.41 -20.12
N VAL A 768 37.63 -3.19 -19.28
CA VAL A 768 37.31 -4.06 -18.13
C VAL A 768 37.04 -5.49 -18.60
N ILE A 769 36.17 -5.67 -19.60
CA ILE A 769 35.82 -6.98 -20.17
C ILE A 769 37.07 -7.72 -20.64
N ARG A 770 37.90 -7.07 -21.46
CA ARG A 770 39.12 -7.69 -21.99
C ARG A 770 40.06 -8.11 -20.85
N ASN A 771 40.37 -7.21 -19.92
CA ASN A 771 41.33 -7.50 -18.86
C ASN A 771 40.79 -8.55 -17.86
N ALA A 772 39.47 -8.57 -17.60
CA ALA A 772 38.84 -9.61 -16.79
C ALA A 772 38.97 -10.99 -17.44
N LEU A 773 38.71 -11.08 -18.75
CA LEU A 773 38.82 -12.33 -19.52
C LEU A 773 40.28 -12.79 -19.68
N GLU A 774 41.20 -11.87 -19.93
CA GLU A 774 42.65 -12.15 -19.98
C GLU A 774 43.16 -12.68 -18.62
N THR A 775 42.71 -12.07 -17.52
CA THR A 775 43.06 -12.50 -16.15
C THR A 775 42.51 -13.91 -15.86
N LEU A 776 41.27 -14.20 -16.28
CA LEU A 776 40.70 -15.55 -16.17
C LEU A 776 41.45 -16.59 -17.01
N ASN A 777 41.86 -16.24 -18.22
CA ASN A 777 42.61 -17.16 -19.08
C ASN A 777 43.96 -17.53 -18.46
N GLY A 778 44.71 -16.55 -17.95
CA GLY A 778 45.98 -16.79 -17.25
C GLY A 778 45.85 -17.65 -15.98
N TYR A 779 44.65 -17.71 -15.39
CA TYR A 779 44.37 -18.56 -14.24
C TYR A 779 44.11 -20.03 -14.61
N ARG A 780 43.63 -20.34 -15.82
CA ARG A 780 43.35 -21.73 -16.25
C ARG A 780 44.59 -22.62 -16.19
N ASP A 781 45.76 -22.07 -16.50
CA ASP A 781 47.03 -22.79 -16.51
C ASP A 781 47.53 -23.15 -15.10
N THR A 782 46.89 -22.65 -14.04
CA THR A 782 47.28 -22.93 -12.65
C THR A 782 46.67 -24.21 -12.06
N GLY A 783 45.80 -24.90 -12.81
CA GLY A 783 45.17 -26.17 -12.40
C GLY A 783 44.12 -26.06 -11.28
N ARG A 784 43.66 -24.85 -10.96
CA ARG A 784 42.62 -24.58 -9.94
C ARG A 784 41.24 -24.39 -10.59
N ASN A 785 40.18 -24.65 -9.83
CA ASN A 785 38.82 -24.44 -10.31
C ASN A 785 38.55 -22.93 -10.54
N PRO A 786 38.02 -22.56 -11.72
CA PRO A 786 37.60 -21.19 -12.03
C PRO A 786 36.49 -20.71 -11.08
N PRO A 787 36.24 -19.39 -10.98
CA PRO A 787 35.03 -18.90 -10.31
C PRO A 787 33.79 -19.46 -11.01
N ALA A 788 32.73 -19.71 -10.23
CA ALA A 788 31.47 -20.20 -10.79
C ALA A 788 30.68 -19.10 -11.50
N CYS A 789 30.95 -17.84 -11.15
CA CYS A 789 30.41 -16.65 -11.80
C CYS A 789 31.42 -15.49 -11.60
N LEU A 790 31.71 -14.75 -12.67
CA LEU A 790 32.44 -13.49 -12.65
C LEU A 790 31.54 -12.41 -13.23
N ALA A 791 31.02 -11.55 -12.35
CA ALA A 791 30.13 -10.47 -12.68
C ALA A 791 30.90 -9.20 -13.09
N ILE A 792 30.47 -8.58 -14.19
CA ILE A 792 31.08 -7.39 -14.78
C ILE A 792 29.99 -6.36 -15.02
N ASN A 793 30.16 -5.18 -14.43
CA ASN A 793 29.28 -4.04 -14.59
C ASN A 793 29.29 -3.48 -16.03
N LEU A 794 28.11 -3.17 -16.57
CA LEU A 794 27.92 -2.47 -17.84
C LEU A 794 27.28 -1.11 -17.62
N SER A 795 27.88 -0.07 -18.20
CA SER A 795 27.33 1.29 -18.15
C SER A 795 26.09 1.47 -19.05
N ALA A 796 25.26 2.46 -18.73
CA ALA A 796 24.11 2.84 -19.55
C ALA A 796 24.49 3.22 -21.00
N GLN A 797 25.70 3.75 -21.21
CA GLN A 797 26.20 4.11 -22.54
C GLN A 797 26.55 2.87 -23.37
N SER A 798 27.08 1.82 -22.73
CA SER A 798 27.38 0.54 -23.37
C SER A 798 26.14 -0.25 -23.76
N LEU A 799 25.00 -0.04 -23.09
CA LEU A 799 23.72 -0.64 -23.50
C LEU A 799 23.27 -0.20 -24.90
N LYS A 800 23.73 0.97 -25.38
CA LYS A 800 23.44 1.51 -26.71
C LYS A 800 24.44 1.06 -27.78
N ASP A 801 25.53 0.40 -27.39
CA ASP A 801 26.59 -0.03 -28.31
C ASP A 801 26.20 -1.34 -28.99
N ALA A 802 25.65 -1.24 -30.20
CA ALA A 802 25.26 -2.38 -31.03
C ALA A 802 26.43 -3.34 -31.35
N GLU A 803 27.67 -2.89 -31.21
CA GLU A 803 28.87 -3.67 -31.51
C GLU A 803 29.37 -4.47 -30.28
N LEU A 804 28.84 -4.19 -29.08
CA LEU A 804 29.35 -4.73 -27.82
C LEU A 804 29.21 -6.26 -27.74
N ALA A 805 28.05 -6.82 -28.10
CA ALA A 805 27.84 -8.27 -28.06
C ALA A 805 28.84 -9.02 -28.96
N ARG A 806 29.17 -8.45 -30.13
CA ARG A 806 30.17 -9.03 -31.02
C ARG A 806 31.57 -8.92 -30.45
N TYR A 807 31.90 -7.79 -29.82
CA TYR A 807 33.17 -7.61 -29.13
C TYR A 807 33.33 -8.64 -27.99
N VAL A 808 32.30 -8.84 -27.17
CA VAL A 808 32.28 -9.85 -26.11
C VAL A 808 32.51 -11.25 -26.67
N ARG A 809 31.83 -11.63 -27.76
CA ARG A 809 32.07 -12.91 -28.45
C ARG A 809 33.54 -13.09 -28.84
N GLN A 810 34.13 -12.08 -29.48
CA GLN A 810 35.52 -12.14 -29.93
C GLN A 810 36.49 -12.30 -28.75
N GLU A 811 36.28 -11.57 -27.66
CA GLU A 811 37.13 -11.64 -26.48
C GLU A 811 36.97 -12.97 -25.72
N LEU A 812 35.76 -13.53 -25.64
CA LEU A 812 35.52 -14.87 -25.09
C LEU A 812 36.25 -15.95 -25.90
N GLU A 813 36.14 -15.91 -27.23
CA GLU A 813 36.81 -16.85 -28.14
C GLU A 813 38.34 -16.73 -28.02
N ARG A 814 38.86 -15.50 -28.04
CA ARG A 814 40.30 -15.20 -27.96
C ARG A 814 40.93 -15.68 -26.65
N ASN A 815 40.22 -15.53 -25.53
CA ASN A 815 40.70 -15.91 -24.21
C ASN A 815 40.26 -17.33 -23.80
N HIS A 816 39.56 -18.05 -24.69
CA HIS A 816 39.02 -19.39 -24.45
C HIS A 816 38.21 -19.51 -23.14
N VAL A 817 37.50 -18.44 -22.74
CA VAL A 817 36.70 -18.42 -21.51
C VAL A 817 35.31 -18.97 -21.80
N HIS A 818 34.82 -19.86 -20.95
CA HIS A 818 33.47 -20.40 -21.10
C HIS A 818 32.44 -19.29 -20.83
N PRO A 819 31.51 -18.99 -21.75
CA PRO A 819 30.57 -17.87 -21.60
C PRO A 819 29.72 -17.94 -20.33
N GLY A 820 29.33 -19.15 -19.92
CA GLY A 820 28.55 -19.38 -18.71
C GLY A 820 29.27 -19.09 -17.38
N TRP A 821 30.54 -18.68 -17.40
CA TRP A 821 31.22 -18.15 -16.21
C TRP A 821 31.08 -16.63 -16.10
N ILE A 822 30.64 -15.94 -17.14
CA ILE A 822 30.57 -14.49 -17.18
C ILE A 822 29.13 -14.05 -16.94
N CYS A 823 28.96 -13.15 -16.00
CA CYS A 823 27.71 -12.45 -15.75
C CYS A 823 27.88 -10.97 -16.05
N PHE A 824 26.93 -10.39 -16.78
CA PHE A 824 26.88 -8.94 -16.98
C PHE A 824 25.85 -8.32 -16.06
N GLU A 825 26.29 -7.35 -15.26
CA GLU A 825 25.47 -6.57 -14.34
C GLU A 825 25.01 -5.28 -15.01
N ILE A 826 23.71 -5.02 -14.94
CA ILE A 826 23.09 -3.80 -15.48
C ILE A 826 22.19 -3.24 -14.38
N THR A 827 22.34 -1.96 -14.04
CA THR A 827 21.49 -1.33 -13.03
C THR A 827 20.05 -1.18 -13.53
N GLU A 828 19.09 -1.25 -12.60
CA GLU A 828 17.65 -1.06 -12.89
C GLU A 828 17.42 0.26 -13.65
N THR A 829 18.04 1.35 -13.20
CA THR A 829 17.91 2.68 -13.82
C THR A 829 18.48 2.70 -15.25
N ALA A 830 19.66 2.12 -15.48
CA ALA A 830 20.29 2.10 -16.80
C ALA A 830 19.46 1.32 -17.82
N ALA A 831 18.90 0.19 -17.38
CA ALA A 831 18.08 -0.67 -18.22
C ALA A 831 16.69 -0.08 -18.50
N ILE A 832 16.04 0.57 -17.53
CA ILE A 832 14.76 1.27 -17.76
C ILE A 832 14.94 2.45 -18.72
N ALA A 833 16.01 3.23 -18.55
CA ALA A 833 16.28 4.39 -19.41
C ALA A 833 16.48 4.02 -20.89
N ASN A 834 16.91 2.79 -21.18
CA ASN A 834 17.29 2.32 -22.52
C ASN A 834 16.66 0.94 -22.81
N PHE A 835 15.37 0.81 -22.52
CA PHE A 835 14.70 -0.47 -22.40
C PHE A 835 14.78 -1.39 -23.61
N ASP A 836 14.48 -0.90 -24.81
CA ASP A 836 14.51 -1.73 -26.02
C ASP A 836 15.93 -2.15 -26.39
N GLN A 837 16.92 -1.24 -26.25
CA GLN A 837 18.32 -1.56 -26.51
C GLN A 837 18.88 -2.54 -25.48
N ALA A 838 18.49 -2.39 -24.21
CA ALA A 838 18.86 -3.32 -23.15
C ALA A 838 18.34 -4.73 -23.45
N LEU A 839 17.08 -4.88 -23.89
CA LEU A 839 16.53 -6.18 -24.27
C LEU A 839 17.27 -6.82 -25.45
N GLU A 840 17.64 -6.04 -26.48
CA GLU A 840 18.38 -6.52 -27.64
C GLU A 840 19.79 -7.00 -27.25
N LEU A 841 20.52 -6.19 -26.49
CA LEU A 841 21.86 -6.55 -26.00
C LEU A 841 21.82 -7.76 -25.08
N VAL A 842 20.88 -7.79 -24.12
CA VAL A 842 20.69 -8.92 -23.19
C VAL A 842 20.37 -10.20 -23.95
N GLY A 843 19.49 -10.14 -24.96
CA GLY A 843 19.21 -11.28 -25.84
C GLY A 843 20.49 -11.77 -26.52
N ALA A 844 21.25 -10.85 -27.13
CA ALA A 844 22.48 -11.18 -27.84
C ALA A 844 23.56 -11.79 -26.93
N LEU A 845 23.73 -11.28 -25.70
CA LEU A 845 24.70 -11.81 -24.72
C LEU A 845 24.28 -13.19 -24.21
N ARG A 846 22.99 -13.44 -24.02
CA ARG A 846 22.46 -14.75 -23.63
C ARG A 846 22.58 -15.79 -24.73
N ASP A 847 22.42 -15.39 -25.99
CA ASP A 847 22.66 -16.28 -27.14
C ASP A 847 24.14 -16.73 -27.21
N LEU A 848 25.08 -15.98 -26.62
CA LEU A 848 26.47 -16.41 -26.44
C LEU A 848 26.64 -17.41 -25.29
N GLY A 849 25.66 -17.49 -24.38
CA GLY A 849 25.70 -18.28 -23.15
C GLY A 849 26.18 -17.52 -21.91
N CYS A 850 26.26 -16.19 -21.95
CA CYS A 850 26.54 -15.35 -20.77
C CYS A 850 25.31 -15.25 -19.86
N GLN A 851 25.55 -15.05 -18.56
CA GLN A 851 24.52 -14.78 -17.58
C GLN A 851 24.23 -13.27 -17.48
N ILE A 852 23.04 -12.91 -17.03
CA ILE A 852 22.62 -11.52 -16.86
C ILE A 852 22.13 -11.29 -15.44
N ALA A 853 22.67 -10.26 -14.80
CA ALA A 853 22.26 -9.80 -13.48
C ALA A 853 21.63 -8.42 -13.58
N LEU A 854 20.53 -8.23 -12.85
CA LEU A 854 19.92 -6.93 -12.64
C LEU A 854 20.40 -6.38 -11.28
N ASP A 855 21.03 -5.22 -11.32
CA ASP A 855 21.69 -4.58 -10.18
C ASP A 855 20.87 -3.40 -9.60
N ASP A 856 21.10 -3.06 -8.33
CA ASP A 856 20.37 -2.03 -7.57
C ASP A 856 18.82 -2.19 -7.62
N PHE A 857 18.32 -3.43 -7.65
CA PHE A 857 16.88 -3.67 -7.81
C PHE A 857 16.11 -3.29 -6.54
N GLY A 858 15.12 -2.39 -6.70
CA GLY A 858 14.33 -1.85 -5.60
C GLY A 858 14.70 -0.42 -5.17
N SER A 859 15.67 0.20 -5.85
CA SER A 859 16.02 1.62 -5.68
C SER A 859 15.02 2.59 -6.32
N GLY A 860 14.10 2.10 -7.18
CA GLY A 860 13.11 2.89 -7.94
C GLY A 860 11.69 2.32 -8.01
N LEU A 861 10.96 2.57 -9.11
CA LEU A 861 9.61 2.05 -9.36
C LEU A 861 9.67 0.54 -9.65
N LEU A 862 9.43 -0.29 -8.63
CA LEU A 862 9.35 -1.76 -8.75
C LEU A 862 8.41 -2.18 -9.90
N SER A 863 8.98 -2.52 -11.05
CA SER A 863 8.22 -2.98 -12.23
C SER A 863 8.50 -4.46 -12.48
N PHE A 864 7.65 -5.32 -11.93
CA PHE A 864 7.73 -6.77 -12.17
C PHE A 864 7.54 -7.13 -13.66
N ASP A 865 6.87 -6.29 -14.43
CA ASP A 865 6.74 -6.50 -15.87
C ASP A 865 8.07 -6.29 -16.60
N PHE A 866 8.86 -5.30 -16.18
CA PHE A 866 10.23 -5.10 -16.67
C PHE A 866 11.09 -6.34 -16.35
N LEU A 867 11.04 -6.82 -15.11
CA LEU A 867 11.79 -7.99 -14.67
C LEU A 867 11.41 -9.26 -15.46
N ARG A 868 10.11 -9.44 -15.75
CA ARG A 868 9.57 -10.53 -16.57
C ARG A 868 10.04 -10.50 -18.02
N ARG A 869 10.29 -9.32 -18.59
CA ARG A 869 10.74 -9.15 -19.98
C ARG A 869 12.26 -9.32 -20.10
N LEU A 870 13.02 -8.75 -19.17
CA LEU A 870 14.48 -8.89 -19.13
C LEU A 870 14.91 -10.34 -18.80
N ARG A 871 14.12 -11.02 -17.96
CA ARG A 871 14.34 -12.40 -17.49
C ARG A 871 15.75 -12.61 -16.93
N PRO A 872 16.25 -11.82 -15.98
CA PRO A 872 17.64 -11.97 -15.52
C PRO A 872 17.87 -13.34 -14.86
N ASP A 873 19.12 -13.81 -14.89
CA ASP A 873 19.56 -15.01 -14.17
C ASP A 873 19.79 -14.71 -12.68
N ILE A 874 20.14 -13.45 -12.37
CA ILE A 874 20.45 -12.97 -11.02
C ILE A 874 19.75 -11.63 -10.77
N VAL A 875 19.19 -11.45 -9.58
CA VAL A 875 18.62 -10.19 -9.09
C VAL A 875 19.38 -9.77 -7.84
N LYS A 876 20.11 -8.66 -7.91
CA LYS A 876 20.81 -8.07 -6.77
C LYS A 876 19.88 -7.04 -6.11
N ILE A 877 19.61 -7.23 -4.84
CA ILE A 877 18.68 -6.44 -4.04
C ILE A 877 19.44 -5.25 -3.49
N ASP A 878 18.95 -4.05 -3.77
CA ASP A 878 19.59 -2.78 -3.40
C ASP A 878 20.01 -2.75 -1.91
N GLY A 879 21.26 -2.35 -1.67
CA GLY A 879 21.88 -2.33 -0.34
C GLY A 879 21.19 -1.42 0.68
N ARG A 880 20.36 -0.44 0.28
CA ARG A 880 19.56 0.37 1.21
C ARG A 880 18.44 -0.49 1.81
N LEU A 881 17.70 -1.23 0.98
CA LEU A 881 16.65 -2.14 1.44
C LEU A 881 17.20 -3.24 2.35
N VAL A 882 18.40 -3.75 2.04
CA VAL A 882 19.05 -4.79 2.85
C VAL A 882 19.52 -4.27 4.21
N ARG A 883 20.07 -3.05 4.28
CA ARG A 883 20.45 -2.41 5.55
C ARG A 883 19.26 -2.17 6.47
N ASP A 884 18.09 -1.87 5.90
CA ASP A 884 16.88 -1.56 6.66
C ASP A 884 16.20 -2.82 7.26
N LEU A 885 16.63 -4.03 6.89
CA LEU A 885 16.10 -5.31 7.41
C LEU A 885 16.19 -5.47 8.95
N SER A 886 17.13 -4.78 9.59
CA SER A 886 17.27 -4.80 11.06
C SER A 886 16.17 -4.02 11.78
N HIS A 887 15.60 -2.98 11.14
CA HIS A 887 14.77 -1.98 11.84
C HIS A 887 13.42 -1.71 11.18
N ASP A 888 13.22 -2.09 9.92
CA ASP A 888 11.99 -1.84 9.17
C ASP A 888 11.27 -3.14 8.74
N PRO A 889 10.09 -3.44 9.31
CA PRO A 889 9.26 -4.55 8.87
C PRO A 889 8.81 -4.44 7.40
N VAL A 890 8.69 -3.23 6.85
CA VAL A 890 8.28 -3.02 5.45
C VAL A 890 9.40 -3.45 4.51
N ALA A 891 10.64 -3.06 4.79
CA ALA A 891 11.82 -3.56 4.06
C ALA A 891 11.85 -5.10 4.02
N THR A 892 11.53 -5.77 5.14
CA THR A 892 11.45 -7.25 5.17
C THR A 892 10.44 -7.80 4.17
N VAL A 893 9.20 -7.27 4.16
CA VAL A 893 8.14 -7.71 3.24
C VAL A 893 8.51 -7.43 1.78
N ILE A 894 9.18 -6.32 1.50
CA ILE A 894 9.65 -5.98 0.14
C ILE A 894 10.69 -6.99 -0.33
N VAL A 895 11.71 -7.27 0.49
CA VAL A 895 12.77 -8.25 0.16
C VAL A 895 12.19 -9.66 -0.02
N GLU A 896 11.24 -10.08 0.83
CA GLU A 896 10.51 -11.36 0.67
C GLU A 896 9.74 -11.43 -0.66
N SER A 897 9.11 -10.32 -1.05
CA SER A 897 8.36 -10.22 -2.31
C SER A 897 9.29 -10.31 -3.53
N ILE A 898 10.42 -9.59 -3.50
CA ILE A 898 11.45 -9.63 -4.55
C ILE A 898 11.99 -11.07 -4.68
N HIS A 899 12.34 -11.70 -3.57
CA HIS A 899 12.83 -13.08 -3.57
C HIS A 899 11.79 -14.08 -4.12
N SER A 900 10.53 -13.94 -3.71
CA SER A 900 9.44 -14.80 -4.19
C SER A 900 9.24 -14.69 -5.70
N VAL A 901 9.27 -13.47 -6.24
CA VAL A 901 9.11 -13.24 -7.68
C VAL A 901 10.32 -13.75 -8.46
N ALA A 902 11.54 -13.46 -8.01
CA ALA A 902 12.78 -13.97 -8.61
C ALA A 902 12.77 -15.51 -8.69
N ARG A 903 12.36 -16.18 -7.62
CA ARG A 903 12.24 -17.65 -7.56
C ARG A 903 11.26 -18.22 -8.57
N VAL A 904 10.11 -17.58 -8.78
CA VAL A 904 9.12 -17.99 -9.79
C VAL A 904 9.68 -17.87 -11.20
N MET A 905 10.60 -16.92 -11.44
CA MET A 905 11.29 -16.76 -12.72
C MET A 905 12.57 -17.58 -12.85
N HIS A 906 12.88 -18.42 -11.85
CA HIS A 906 14.12 -19.19 -11.77
C HIS A 906 15.40 -18.34 -11.70
N ALA A 907 15.29 -17.08 -11.27
CA ALA A 907 16.42 -16.20 -11.02
C ALA A 907 16.95 -16.39 -9.58
N LYS A 908 18.26 -16.22 -9.39
CA LYS A 908 18.93 -16.23 -8.07
C LYS A 908 18.92 -14.84 -7.46
N THR A 909 18.74 -14.74 -6.14
CA THR A 909 18.79 -13.44 -5.45
C THR A 909 20.08 -13.22 -4.68
N VAL A 910 20.64 -12.02 -4.76
CA VAL A 910 21.79 -11.58 -3.96
C VAL A 910 21.37 -10.41 -3.07
N GLY A 911 21.59 -10.51 -1.76
CA GLY A 911 21.44 -9.37 -0.85
C GLY A 911 22.75 -8.59 -0.72
N GLU A 912 22.75 -7.31 -1.04
CA GLU A 912 23.93 -6.46 -1.02
C GLU A 912 24.14 -5.71 0.31
N TRP A 913 25.35 -5.18 0.51
CA TRP A 913 25.73 -4.34 1.66
C TRP A 913 25.49 -5.03 3.02
N VAL A 914 25.82 -6.31 3.09
CA VAL A 914 25.80 -7.07 4.36
C VAL A 914 27.00 -6.66 5.22
N GLU A 915 26.74 -5.79 6.20
CA GLU A 915 27.75 -5.22 7.11
C GLU A 915 27.68 -5.80 8.54
N THR A 916 26.56 -6.42 8.93
CA THR A 916 26.35 -6.96 10.29
C THR A 916 25.82 -8.39 10.26
N ASP A 917 26.14 -9.17 11.30
CA ASP A 917 25.65 -10.55 11.47
C ASP A 917 24.12 -10.62 11.52
N GLU A 918 23.47 -9.57 12.04
CA GLU A 918 22.01 -9.50 12.12
C GLU A 918 21.35 -9.45 10.73
N ILE A 919 21.87 -8.61 9.83
CA ILE A 919 21.42 -8.52 8.44
C ILE A 919 21.59 -9.88 7.75
N GLY A 920 22.76 -10.53 7.93
CA GLY A 920 23.01 -11.87 7.41
C GLY A 920 21.98 -12.90 7.90
N ALA A 921 21.69 -12.93 9.19
CA ALA A 921 20.70 -13.83 9.79
C ALA A 921 19.26 -13.57 9.34
N ARG A 922 18.93 -12.35 8.90
CA ARG A 922 17.64 -12.02 8.29
C ARG A 922 17.55 -12.53 6.86
N LEU A 923 18.59 -12.33 6.04
CA LEU A 923 18.64 -12.86 4.67
C LEU A 923 18.51 -14.39 4.63
N VAL A 924 19.16 -15.10 5.56
CA VAL A 924 19.02 -16.56 5.73
C VAL A 924 17.56 -16.96 5.99
N ARG A 925 16.86 -16.21 6.86
CA ARG A 925 15.46 -16.49 7.20
C ARG A 925 14.50 -16.25 6.04
N ILE A 926 14.75 -15.20 5.27
CA ILE A 926 13.96 -14.89 4.06
C ILE A 926 14.18 -15.95 2.98
N GLY A 927 15.36 -16.57 2.95
CA GLY A 927 15.72 -17.60 1.97
C GLY A 927 16.48 -17.06 0.76
N VAL A 928 17.04 -15.85 0.85
CA VAL A 928 17.87 -15.25 -0.21
C VAL A 928 19.06 -16.18 -0.52
N ASP A 929 19.31 -16.46 -1.81
CA ASP A 929 20.31 -17.44 -2.24
C ASP A 929 21.77 -17.03 -1.90
N PHE A 930 22.11 -15.74 -2.06
CA PHE A 930 23.46 -15.21 -1.94
C PHE A 930 23.52 -13.87 -1.18
N ALA A 931 24.69 -13.55 -0.64
CA ALA A 931 24.95 -12.32 0.10
C ALA A 931 26.31 -11.72 -0.27
N GLN A 932 26.39 -10.40 -0.29
CA GLN A 932 27.59 -9.63 -0.59
C GLN A 932 27.73 -8.44 0.37
N GLY A 933 28.94 -8.20 0.86
CA GLY A 933 29.20 -7.06 1.76
C GLY A 933 30.55 -7.17 2.47
N TYR A 934 30.96 -6.09 3.14
CA TYR A 934 32.26 -5.99 3.80
C TYR A 934 32.43 -6.92 5.00
N LEU A 935 31.33 -7.37 5.60
CA LEU A 935 31.38 -8.41 6.63
C LEU A 935 31.95 -9.72 6.08
N LEU A 936 31.64 -10.03 4.82
CA LEU A 936 31.98 -11.29 4.17
C LEU A 936 33.35 -11.22 3.50
N HIS A 937 33.55 -10.21 2.66
CA HIS A 937 34.79 -10.01 1.91
C HIS A 937 34.94 -8.54 1.51
N ARG A 938 36.13 -7.98 1.76
CA ARG A 938 36.50 -6.65 1.24
C ARG A 938 37.15 -6.81 -0.14
N PRO A 939 36.92 -5.90 -1.08
CA PRO A 939 37.54 -5.99 -2.40
C PRO A 939 39.07 -6.09 -2.34
N ASP A 940 39.63 -7.05 -3.06
CA ASP A 940 41.07 -7.24 -3.24
C ASP A 940 41.42 -7.39 -4.73
N GLU A 941 42.71 -7.30 -5.10
CA GLU A 941 43.11 -7.30 -6.52
C GLU A 941 42.78 -8.66 -7.18
N LEU A 942 42.03 -8.67 -8.28
CA LEU A 942 41.51 -9.87 -8.94
C LEU A 942 42.63 -10.87 -9.28
N SER A 943 43.74 -10.36 -9.81
CA SER A 943 44.90 -11.19 -10.19
C SER A 943 45.52 -11.88 -8.96
N ARG A 944 45.57 -11.16 -7.83
CA ARG A 944 46.10 -11.66 -6.56
C ARG A 944 45.13 -12.64 -5.92
N TYR A 945 43.84 -12.27 -5.84
CA TYR A 945 42.76 -13.11 -5.32
C TYR A 945 42.78 -14.50 -5.96
N LEU A 946 42.80 -14.55 -7.30
CA LEU A 946 42.84 -15.81 -8.04
C LEU A 946 44.11 -16.61 -7.72
N ARG A 947 45.29 -15.98 -7.68
CA ARG A 947 46.57 -16.66 -7.36
C ARG A 947 46.65 -17.17 -5.92
N GLU A 948 46.13 -16.44 -4.95
CA GLU A 948 46.28 -16.75 -3.52
C GLU A 948 45.20 -17.69 -3.00
N ARG A 949 44.14 -17.95 -3.78
CA ARG A 949 43.02 -18.82 -3.41
C ARG A 949 43.43 -20.25 -3.07
N ARG A 950 43.70 -20.51 -1.78
CA ARG A 950 43.79 -21.87 -1.24
C ARG A 950 42.43 -22.54 -1.35
N VAL A 951 42.39 -23.76 -1.86
CA VAL A 951 41.24 -24.65 -1.68
C VAL A 951 41.05 -24.81 -0.17
N ARG A 952 40.12 -24.08 0.45
CA ARG A 952 39.69 -24.36 1.82
C ARG A 952 38.91 -25.68 1.77
N SER A 953 39.61 -26.81 1.86
CA SER A 953 38.95 -28.05 2.31
C SER A 953 38.56 -27.82 3.76
N ARG A 954 37.27 -27.70 4.05
CA ARG A 954 36.78 -27.66 5.44
C ARG A 954 37.17 -28.97 6.12
N ALA A 955 38.07 -28.88 7.10
CA ALA A 955 38.25 -29.92 8.11
C ALA A 955 37.24 -29.65 9.23
N ASN A 956 36.42 -30.68 9.51
CA ASN A 956 35.46 -30.89 10.62
C ASN A 956 34.52 -29.75 11.03
#